data_AF-A0A6V7X1M5-F1
#
_entry.id   AF-A0A6V7X1M5-F1
#
_cell.length_a   1.000
_cell.length_b   1.000
_cell.length_c   1.000
_cell.angle_alpha   90.00
_cell.angle_beta   90.00
_cell.angle_gamma   90.00
#
_symmetry.space_group_name_H-M   'P 1'
#
loop_
_entity.id
_entity.type
_entity.pdbx_description
1 polymer ?
#
loop_
_entity_poly.entity_id
_entity_poly.type
_entity_poly.pdbx_seq_one_letter_code
_entity_poly.pdbx_strand_id
1 'polypeptide(L)'
;MHRRYPRNFGKFPAKHFYREEASERIKNTKFKMGVFRNVFTVRNLKDAPDGSDALFEDLIDLFIARADAADGSKSEKCSIIIRSSVLEKPIQIPYRGLAQNTPSVVMEQFDAVDQSGKRMGRPSLYSQPIHIEIVMGPSNEEAGELAKLGQGGNGRKPRQICHGIDANNLIPVHNDNLNPPANNHCLLLAVQLKLMHANMGTSAYDKVKFQRLVNGQNKNAKIRRTQLINEMLKQLIEYKINYPIYANYYTVEEHVPLIQNLLNLQFPGKYRLAVFGDNVTMRPLWKSPDRAEQEICLYLKDGHYFGIRSLNTLYGKNTYYCLECEAPYRSIINHRQNCAAKCSRCCGIGFGFPCEEIDQYVQKCSQCANIFRNPECYKRHINKGICKIFRRCEICGQTYRVKKKSHELNSEESETEDSSQNDNNGDGHVCYVHFCSQCRSYHKREEQCYVQPIVPKNDRNYLLVVFDFECELISPIKNKDEWKCLKNDGLISLNNLPNDENYQLHHVNCVSTLLICARCMSSNNWKDVTTGNCKICGIGATRMRSWTSADFKNPLREFLDWLIVGLGRERSGRTYAISHYGGRYDMHLLLGDLIKHFGIEPKITRTGNKLYEVLVKKQRGICPYISFRDSFNWTMLKLEQLPKALALDIDEGGKSFFPHGWNFNKNMNVRLNGLPDQQYYYPDSMGKERRIKFEEWYNNHKNEPFCLREQIVEYCEQDVRVLAHALVKLQRLFFELAREPSKRDDVLVNSMTLASACIRHFCINYMKKDQIGIIPENGYHKDTNQSAIALKYLHWLSHKTELQIQHQQSPEGEKRVRVSDGSLLRLDGYIKSTHGGWDQAIEFLGCAWHGHECLYRPHEVCLNGKTALYNKDKLDERIRLLKEAGIWTIAVWECEVMKDLEECPEMSLFFDTLPDVGPLYPRDAFHGGRTGPLALKCDLEGTDEFEISCFDVVSLYPAVNFYAFYPIGI
;
A
#
# COMPACT_ATOMS: atom_id res chain seq x y z
N MET A 1 -10.47 -30.02 -32.71
CA MET A 1 -10.85 -30.59 -34.02
C MET A 1 -9.96 -30.00 -35.11
N HIS A 2 -8.92 -30.72 -35.53
CA HIS A 2 -8.13 -30.35 -36.71
C HIS A 2 -8.79 -30.98 -37.95
N ARG A 3 -9.52 -30.21 -38.76
CA ARG A 3 -9.79 -30.63 -40.15
C ARG A 3 -8.49 -30.49 -40.93
N ARG A 4 -7.83 -31.61 -41.21
CA ARG A 4 -6.82 -31.70 -42.26
C ARG A 4 -7.55 -31.50 -43.59
N TYR A 5 -7.38 -30.35 -44.25
CA TYR A 5 -7.76 -30.22 -45.65
C TYR A 5 -6.86 -31.14 -46.48
N PRO A 6 -7.44 -32.08 -47.25
CA PRO A 6 -6.64 -32.99 -48.07
C PRO A 6 -5.98 -32.20 -49.21
N ARG A 7 -4.67 -32.41 -49.38
CA ARG A 7 -3.90 -31.93 -50.53
C ARG A 7 -4.40 -32.64 -51.79
N ASN A 8 -5.28 -32.00 -52.55
CA ASN A 8 -5.57 -32.37 -53.93
C ASN A 8 -5.59 -31.10 -54.81
N PHE A 9 -4.42 -30.49 -55.03
CA PHE A 9 -4.25 -29.54 -56.13
C PHE A 9 -4.06 -30.31 -57.43
N GLY A 10 -5.17 -30.78 -57.99
CA GLY A 10 -5.23 -31.42 -59.29
C GLY A 10 -6.35 -30.81 -60.13
N LYS A 11 -5.98 -29.85 -60.99
CA LYS A 11 -6.73 -29.37 -62.18
C LYS A 11 -8.19 -28.92 -61.96
N PHE A 12 -8.42 -27.62 -61.75
CA PHE A 12 -9.76 -27.01 -61.95
C PHE A 12 -9.70 -25.60 -62.61
N PRO A 13 -10.76 -25.17 -63.32
CA PRO A 13 -10.74 -24.29 -64.50
C PRO A 13 -10.91 -22.77 -64.20
N ALA A 14 -10.54 -22.31 -63.00
CA ALA A 14 -10.89 -20.96 -62.54
C ALA A 14 -10.06 -19.79 -63.13
N LYS A 15 -9.03 -20.06 -63.94
CA LYS A 15 -8.09 -19.04 -64.46
C LYS A 15 -8.71 -17.97 -65.39
N HIS A 16 -9.96 -18.14 -65.83
CA HIS A 16 -10.61 -17.19 -66.74
C HIS A 16 -11.25 -15.97 -66.05
N PHE A 17 -11.47 -16.00 -64.73
CA PHE A 17 -12.28 -14.98 -64.04
C PHE A 17 -11.49 -14.00 -63.16
N TYR A 18 -10.23 -14.32 -62.84
CA TYR A 18 -9.34 -13.45 -62.08
C TYR A 18 -7.95 -13.38 -62.70
N ARG A 19 -7.29 -12.23 -62.54
CA ARG A 19 -5.88 -12.03 -62.88
C ARG A 19 -5.10 -11.75 -61.62
N GLU A 20 -4.04 -12.49 -61.39
CA GLU A 20 -3.08 -12.17 -60.34
C GLU A 20 -2.21 -10.99 -60.79
N GLU A 21 -2.21 -9.91 -60.01
CA GLU A 21 -1.46 -8.68 -60.34
C GLU A 21 -0.09 -8.67 -59.66
N ALA A 22 -0.03 -9.10 -58.40
CA ALA A 22 1.18 -9.10 -57.61
C ALA A 22 1.15 -10.23 -56.60
N SER A 23 2.29 -10.90 -56.46
CA SER A 23 2.56 -11.87 -55.42
C SER A 23 3.90 -11.53 -54.81
N GLU A 24 3.87 -11.00 -53.59
CA GLU A 24 5.07 -10.52 -52.93
C GLU A 24 5.14 -10.93 -51.46
N ARG A 25 6.35 -11.28 -51.04
CA ARG A 25 6.68 -11.50 -49.64
C ARG A 25 7.12 -10.17 -49.05
N ILE A 26 6.26 -9.57 -48.24
CA ILE A 26 6.55 -8.32 -47.55
C ILE A 26 7.35 -8.66 -46.29
N LYS A 27 8.65 -8.36 -46.32
CA LYS A 27 9.51 -8.40 -45.14
C LYS A 27 9.35 -7.09 -44.37
N ASN A 28 8.54 -7.11 -43.31
CA ASN A 28 8.44 -5.95 -42.42
C ASN A 28 9.71 -5.86 -41.57
N THR A 29 10.56 -4.86 -41.82
CA THR A 29 11.86 -4.66 -41.14
C THR A 29 11.73 -4.50 -39.63
N LYS A 30 10.54 -4.07 -39.14
CA LYS A 30 10.29 -3.84 -37.71
C LYS A 30 9.86 -5.10 -36.95
N PHE A 31 9.35 -6.12 -37.64
CA PHE A 31 8.84 -7.34 -37.02
C PHE A 31 9.54 -8.62 -37.49
N LYS A 32 10.37 -8.56 -38.54
CA LYS A 32 11.00 -9.72 -39.22
C LYS A 32 10.03 -10.89 -39.45
N MET A 33 8.77 -10.57 -39.72
CA MET A 33 7.74 -11.53 -40.12
C MET A 33 7.67 -11.52 -41.66
N GLY A 34 7.64 -12.71 -42.26
CA GLY A 34 7.18 -12.86 -43.63
C GLY A 34 5.67 -12.66 -43.62
N VAL A 35 5.19 -11.59 -44.22
CA VAL A 35 3.77 -11.41 -44.50
C VAL A 35 3.62 -11.65 -45.99
N PHE A 36 2.82 -12.64 -46.34
CA PHE A 36 2.57 -12.95 -47.75
C PHE A 36 1.37 -12.13 -48.21
N ARG A 37 1.54 -11.43 -49.33
CA ARG A 37 0.53 -10.56 -49.93
C ARG A 37 0.32 -10.96 -51.38
N ASN A 38 -0.92 -11.27 -51.73
CA ASN A 38 -1.35 -11.32 -53.13
C ASN A 38 -2.43 -10.29 -53.41
N VAL A 39 -2.38 -9.75 -54.61
CA VAL A 39 -3.42 -8.91 -55.16
C VAL A 39 -3.97 -9.58 -56.40
N PHE A 40 -5.27 -9.83 -56.40
CA PHE A 40 -6.02 -10.36 -57.52
C PHE A 40 -6.98 -9.29 -58.05
N THR A 41 -7.13 -9.23 -59.37
CA THR A 41 -8.20 -8.47 -60.03
C THR A 41 -9.23 -9.46 -60.54
N VAL A 42 -10.42 -9.46 -59.96
CA VAL A 42 -11.56 -10.24 -60.45
C VAL A 42 -12.33 -9.35 -61.41
N ARG A 43 -12.48 -9.77 -62.66
CA ARG A 43 -13.03 -8.91 -63.72
C ARG A 43 -14.56 -8.96 -63.76
N ASN A 44 -15.14 -10.16 -63.71
CA ASN A 44 -16.58 -10.38 -63.75
C ASN A 44 -17.01 -11.42 -62.71
N LEU A 45 -17.30 -10.98 -61.49
CA LEU A 45 -17.67 -11.89 -60.39
C LEU A 45 -19.02 -12.61 -60.63
N LYS A 46 -19.90 -12.02 -61.46
CA LYS A 46 -21.22 -12.58 -61.81
C LYS A 46 -21.18 -13.73 -62.81
N ASP A 47 -20.12 -13.83 -63.59
CA ASP A 47 -20.01 -14.81 -64.67
C ASP A 47 -19.31 -16.10 -64.22
N ALA A 48 -18.98 -16.22 -62.92
CA ALA A 48 -18.34 -17.38 -62.35
C ALA A 48 -19.31 -18.60 -62.33
N PRO A 49 -18.95 -19.73 -62.97
CA PRO A 49 -19.89 -20.84 -63.22
C PRO A 49 -20.38 -21.56 -61.96
N ASP A 50 -19.61 -21.51 -60.87
CA ASP A 50 -19.92 -22.19 -59.60
C ASP A 50 -20.37 -21.22 -58.48
N GLY A 51 -20.68 -19.97 -58.84
CA GLY A 51 -21.06 -18.90 -57.90
C GLY A 51 -19.87 -18.12 -57.33
N SER A 52 -20.14 -16.91 -56.82
CA SER A 52 -19.10 -16.01 -56.27
C SER A 52 -18.37 -16.61 -55.06
N ASP A 53 -19.09 -17.37 -54.23
CA ASP A 53 -18.58 -17.91 -52.98
C ASP A 53 -17.51 -18.98 -53.24
N ALA A 54 -17.75 -19.85 -54.22
CA ALA A 54 -16.79 -20.86 -54.66
C ALA A 54 -15.52 -20.21 -55.25
N LEU A 55 -15.67 -19.11 -56.01
CA LEU A 55 -14.52 -18.37 -56.53
C LEU A 55 -13.67 -17.76 -55.40
N PHE A 56 -14.30 -17.21 -54.36
CA PHE A 56 -13.58 -16.69 -53.20
C PHE A 56 -12.92 -17.80 -52.37
N GLU A 57 -13.58 -18.95 -52.24
CA GLU A 57 -13.01 -20.14 -51.60
C GLU A 57 -11.77 -20.63 -52.35
N ASP A 58 -11.85 -20.79 -53.66
CA ASP A 58 -10.74 -21.18 -54.52
C ASP A 58 -9.57 -20.19 -54.47
N LEU A 59 -9.86 -18.88 -54.44
CA LEU A 59 -8.84 -17.84 -54.33
C LEU A 59 -8.13 -17.87 -52.97
N ILE A 60 -8.88 -18.09 -51.89
CA ILE A 60 -8.34 -18.18 -50.52
C ILE A 60 -7.51 -19.46 -50.39
N ASP A 61 -8.00 -20.60 -50.89
CA ASP A 61 -7.29 -21.88 -50.82
C ASP A 61 -6.02 -21.89 -51.67
N LEU A 62 -6.07 -21.33 -52.89
CA LEU A 62 -4.89 -21.13 -53.73
C LEU A 62 -3.85 -20.26 -53.02
N PHE A 63 -4.31 -19.23 -52.31
CA PHE A 63 -3.44 -18.33 -51.57
C PHE A 63 -2.81 -18.97 -50.34
N ILE A 64 -3.59 -19.73 -49.55
CA ILE A 64 -3.09 -20.53 -48.41
C ILE A 64 -2.01 -21.50 -48.88
N ALA A 65 -2.27 -22.24 -49.96
CA ALA A 65 -1.33 -23.22 -50.49
C ALA A 65 0.00 -22.58 -50.94
N ARG A 66 -0.04 -21.36 -51.48
CA ARG A 66 1.16 -20.62 -51.88
C ARG A 66 1.89 -19.99 -50.69
N ALA A 67 1.18 -19.44 -49.72
CA ALA A 67 1.76 -18.90 -48.50
C ALA A 67 2.51 -20.01 -47.72
N ASP A 68 1.89 -21.19 -47.58
CA ASP A 68 2.50 -22.35 -46.93
C ASP A 68 3.75 -22.85 -47.70
N ALA A 69 3.73 -22.80 -49.04
CA ALA A 69 4.87 -23.18 -49.87
C ALA A 69 6.03 -22.15 -49.81
N ALA A 70 5.74 -20.87 -49.60
CA ALA A 70 6.73 -19.78 -49.63
C ALA A 70 7.36 -19.46 -48.26
N ASP A 71 6.62 -19.58 -47.15
CA ASP A 71 7.08 -19.19 -45.80
C ASP A 71 7.48 -20.38 -44.91
N GLY A 72 7.23 -21.63 -45.31
CA GLY A 72 7.62 -22.84 -44.58
C GLY A 72 6.96 -23.01 -43.21
N SER A 73 6.04 -22.11 -42.84
CA SER A 73 5.22 -22.10 -41.62
C SER A 73 3.75 -22.07 -42.02
N LYS A 74 2.88 -22.71 -41.23
CA LYS A 74 1.45 -22.79 -41.54
C LYS A 74 0.81 -21.44 -41.27
N SER A 75 0.23 -20.81 -42.29
CA SER A 75 -0.45 -19.54 -42.09
C SER A 75 -1.79 -19.78 -41.38
N GLU A 76 -2.02 -19.20 -40.19
CA GLU A 76 -3.22 -19.47 -39.37
C GLU A 76 -4.23 -18.30 -39.36
N LYS A 77 -3.82 -17.11 -39.84
CA LYS A 77 -4.66 -15.91 -39.87
C LYS A 77 -4.55 -15.18 -41.20
N CYS A 78 -5.64 -14.53 -41.60
CA CYS A 78 -5.69 -13.72 -42.80
C CYS A 78 -6.46 -12.42 -42.57
N SER A 79 -6.16 -11.39 -43.36
CA SER A 79 -7.02 -10.24 -43.60
C SER A 79 -7.25 -10.09 -45.10
N ILE A 80 -8.46 -9.67 -45.46
CA ILE A 80 -8.86 -9.48 -46.86
C ILE A 80 -9.27 -8.02 -47.02
N ILE A 81 -8.72 -7.36 -48.03
CA ILE A 81 -9.04 -5.98 -48.38
C ILE A 81 -9.56 -5.97 -49.80
N ILE A 82 -10.79 -5.52 -49.99
CA ILE A 82 -11.44 -5.44 -51.30
C ILE A 82 -11.52 -3.97 -51.70
N ARG A 83 -10.96 -3.64 -52.86
CA ARG A 83 -10.98 -2.30 -53.45
C ARG A 83 -11.70 -2.35 -54.79
N SER A 84 -12.40 -1.28 -55.12
CA SER A 84 -13.01 -1.09 -56.42
C SER A 84 -13.08 0.39 -56.72
N SER A 85 -13.12 0.77 -58.00
CA SER A 85 -13.28 2.16 -58.43
C SER A 85 -14.61 2.77 -57.95
N VAL A 86 -15.62 1.93 -57.68
CA VAL A 86 -16.95 2.33 -57.17
C VAL A 86 -17.00 2.47 -55.63
N LEU A 87 -15.91 2.14 -54.92
CA LEU A 87 -15.79 2.28 -53.46
C LEU A 87 -14.93 3.50 -53.08
N GLU A 88 -15.49 4.42 -52.30
CA GLU A 88 -14.73 5.55 -51.73
C GLU A 88 -13.71 5.08 -50.67
N LYS A 89 -14.05 3.99 -49.96
CA LYS A 89 -13.19 3.35 -48.96
C LYS A 89 -13.21 1.84 -49.17
N PRO A 90 -12.06 1.16 -49.01
CA PRO A 90 -11.98 -0.28 -49.22
C PRO A 90 -12.76 -1.05 -48.16
N ILE A 91 -13.34 -2.18 -48.55
CA ILE A 91 -13.97 -3.13 -47.61
C ILE A 91 -12.84 -3.90 -46.95
N GLN A 92 -12.72 -3.79 -45.63
CA GLN A 92 -11.63 -4.40 -44.88
C GLN A 92 -12.16 -5.44 -43.91
N ILE A 93 -11.77 -6.68 -44.16
CA ILE A 93 -12.03 -7.80 -43.27
C ILE A 93 -10.82 -7.93 -42.34
N PRO A 94 -11.02 -7.80 -41.02
CA PRO A 94 -9.95 -7.70 -40.06
C PRO A 94 -9.11 -8.98 -39.99
N TYR A 95 -7.84 -8.81 -39.59
CA TYR A 95 -6.89 -9.90 -39.43
C TYR A 95 -7.32 -10.87 -38.31
N ARG A 96 -7.84 -12.04 -38.69
CA ARG A 96 -8.46 -13.02 -37.78
C ARG A 96 -8.14 -14.46 -38.22
N GLY A 97 -8.55 -15.44 -37.42
CA GLY A 97 -8.31 -16.86 -37.71
C GLY A 97 -8.90 -17.26 -39.06
N LEU A 98 -8.21 -18.13 -39.81
CA LEU A 98 -8.69 -18.64 -41.09
C LEU A 98 -10.12 -19.21 -41.01
N ALA A 99 -10.43 -19.93 -39.93
CA ALA A 99 -11.76 -20.47 -39.69
C ALA A 99 -12.85 -19.40 -39.43
N GLN A 100 -12.47 -18.16 -39.16
CA GLN A 100 -13.37 -17.03 -38.90
C GLN A 100 -13.57 -16.13 -40.13
N ASN A 101 -12.63 -16.14 -41.08
CA ASN A 101 -12.72 -15.40 -42.33
C ASN A 101 -13.09 -16.34 -43.48
N THR A 102 -14.22 -17.03 -43.34
CA THR A 102 -14.75 -17.92 -44.38
C THR A 102 -15.25 -17.12 -45.58
N PRO A 103 -15.30 -17.72 -46.79
CA PRO A 103 -15.85 -17.06 -47.98
C PRO A 103 -17.23 -16.43 -47.75
N SER A 104 -18.11 -17.11 -46.99
CA SER A 104 -19.43 -16.59 -46.64
C SER A 104 -19.39 -15.29 -45.85
N VAL A 105 -18.44 -15.14 -44.91
CA VAL A 105 -18.27 -13.89 -44.12
C VAL A 105 -17.76 -12.76 -45.01
N VAL A 106 -16.91 -13.08 -45.99
CA VAL A 106 -16.41 -12.12 -46.98
C VAL A 106 -17.54 -11.60 -47.85
N MET A 107 -18.37 -12.53 -48.33
CA MET A 107 -19.49 -12.24 -49.20
C MET A 107 -20.60 -11.48 -48.48
N GLU A 108 -20.91 -11.82 -47.22
CA GLU A 108 -21.91 -11.08 -46.43
C GLU A 108 -21.52 -9.60 -46.26
N GLN A 109 -20.24 -9.33 -45.98
CA GLN A 109 -19.74 -7.95 -45.89
C GLN A 109 -19.72 -7.25 -47.25
N PHE A 110 -19.39 -7.97 -48.32
CA PHE A 110 -19.40 -7.44 -49.67
C PHE A 110 -20.82 -7.04 -50.11
N ASP A 111 -21.79 -7.92 -49.87
CA ASP A 111 -23.20 -7.76 -50.24
C ASP A 111 -23.87 -6.65 -49.43
N ALA A 112 -23.57 -6.56 -48.13
CA ALA A 112 -24.06 -5.48 -47.28
C ALA A 112 -23.61 -4.11 -47.82
N VAL A 113 -22.36 -3.99 -48.28
CA VAL A 113 -21.82 -2.75 -48.84
C VAL A 113 -22.35 -2.47 -50.25
N ASP A 114 -22.49 -3.49 -51.11
CA ASP A 114 -23.09 -3.36 -52.44
C ASP A 114 -24.57 -2.92 -52.36
N GLN A 115 -25.36 -3.53 -51.46
CA GLN A 115 -26.76 -3.16 -51.23
C GLN A 115 -26.89 -1.73 -50.70
N SER A 116 -26.03 -1.34 -49.76
CA SER A 116 -25.97 0.04 -49.25
C SER A 116 -25.60 1.03 -50.34
N GLY A 117 -24.59 0.71 -51.16
CA GLY A 117 -24.16 1.52 -52.30
C GLY A 117 -25.25 1.72 -53.36
N LYS A 118 -25.99 0.66 -53.70
CA LYS A 118 -27.13 0.71 -54.64
C LYS A 118 -28.25 1.61 -54.14
N ARG A 119 -28.58 1.59 -52.85
CA ARG A 119 -29.56 2.51 -52.24
C ARG A 119 -29.12 3.97 -52.34
N MET A 120 -27.81 4.21 -52.37
CA MET A 120 -27.19 5.53 -52.51
C MET A 120 -26.89 5.89 -53.98
N GLY A 121 -27.43 5.15 -54.95
CA GLY A 121 -27.28 5.42 -56.38
C GLY A 121 -25.92 5.05 -56.98
N ARG A 122 -25.07 4.31 -56.26
CA ARG A 122 -23.78 3.85 -56.80
C ARG A 122 -23.97 2.61 -57.69
N PRO A 123 -23.18 2.45 -58.77
CA PRO A 123 -23.18 1.23 -59.56
C PRO A 123 -22.80 0.02 -58.71
N SER A 124 -23.35 -1.15 -59.05
CA SER A 124 -23.08 -2.37 -58.30
C SER A 124 -21.59 -2.74 -58.32
N LEU A 125 -21.05 -3.16 -57.18
CA LEU A 125 -19.69 -3.69 -57.04
C LEU A 125 -19.43 -4.88 -57.97
N TYR A 126 -20.46 -5.63 -58.32
CA TYR A 126 -20.39 -6.74 -59.29
C TYR A 126 -20.27 -6.29 -60.75
N SER A 127 -20.46 -5.01 -61.05
CA SER A 127 -20.46 -4.47 -62.42
C SER A 127 -19.12 -3.88 -62.85
N GLN A 128 -18.13 -3.88 -61.95
CA GLN A 128 -16.78 -3.35 -62.18
C GLN A 128 -15.74 -4.34 -61.68
N PRO A 129 -14.52 -4.34 -62.22
CA PRO A 129 -13.43 -5.13 -61.68
C PRO A 129 -13.17 -4.79 -60.21
N ILE A 130 -12.98 -5.82 -59.39
CA ILE A 130 -12.65 -5.68 -57.97
C ILE A 130 -11.24 -6.18 -57.72
N HIS A 131 -10.47 -5.41 -56.96
CA HIS A 131 -9.13 -5.76 -56.52
C HIS A 131 -9.20 -6.34 -55.12
N ILE A 132 -8.86 -7.61 -54.99
CA ILE A 132 -8.84 -8.31 -53.71
C ILE A 132 -7.39 -8.49 -53.31
N GLU A 133 -7.03 -7.85 -52.21
CA GLU A 133 -5.75 -8.01 -51.55
C GLU A 133 -5.92 -8.93 -50.36
N ILE A 134 -5.28 -10.10 -50.41
CA ILE A 134 -5.26 -11.04 -49.29
C ILE A 134 -3.88 -10.96 -48.65
N VAL A 135 -3.88 -10.74 -47.34
CA VAL A 135 -2.67 -10.66 -46.53
C VAL A 135 -2.74 -11.75 -45.49
N MET A 136 -1.79 -12.68 -45.55
CA MET A 136 -1.71 -13.80 -44.63
C MET A 136 -0.48 -13.72 -43.75
N GLY A 137 -0.65 -14.20 -42.53
CA GLY A 137 0.43 -14.29 -41.58
C GLY A 137 0.14 -15.31 -40.47
N PRO A 138 1.10 -15.48 -39.56
CA PRO A 138 0.99 -16.43 -38.46
C PRO A 138 -0.06 -15.99 -37.41
N SER A 139 -0.48 -16.92 -36.53
CA SER A 139 -1.42 -16.62 -35.43
C SER A 139 -0.85 -15.60 -34.44
N ASN A 140 -1.62 -15.07 -33.47
CA ASN A 140 -1.04 -14.11 -32.51
C ASN A 140 0.05 -14.76 -31.63
N GLU A 141 -0.06 -16.07 -31.40
CA GLU A 141 0.95 -16.86 -30.70
C GLU A 141 2.17 -17.11 -31.59
N GLU A 142 1.99 -17.59 -32.82
CA GLU A 142 3.10 -17.79 -33.76
C GLU A 142 3.71 -16.48 -34.26
N ALA A 143 2.96 -15.40 -34.46
CA ALA A 143 3.45 -14.05 -34.71
C ALA A 143 4.19 -13.51 -33.48
N GLY A 144 3.73 -13.88 -32.28
CA GLY A 144 4.43 -13.63 -31.03
C GLY A 144 5.73 -14.42 -30.94
N GLU A 145 5.79 -15.65 -31.44
CA GLU A 145 6.98 -16.50 -31.47
C GLU A 145 7.94 -16.14 -32.62
N LEU A 146 7.43 -15.79 -33.80
CA LEU A 146 8.16 -15.33 -34.97
C LEU A 146 8.60 -13.87 -34.82
N ALA A 147 7.88 -13.03 -34.09
CA ALA A 147 8.41 -11.74 -33.63
C ALA A 147 9.48 -11.93 -32.55
N LYS A 148 9.39 -12.97 -31.70
CA LYS A 148 10.48 -13.35 -30.77
C LYS A 148 11.70 -13.93 -31.51
N LEU A 149 11.50 -14.71 -32.58
CA LEU A 149 12.56 -15.31 -33.42
C LEU A 149 13.14 -14.29 -34.42
N GLY A 150 12.31 -13.41 -34.95
CA GLY A 150 12.63 -12.28 -35.83
C GLY A 150 13.32 -11.13 -35.09
N GLN A 151 13.06 -10.98 -33.79
CA GLN A 151 13.96 -10.29 -32.86
C GLN A 151 15.20 -11.12 -32.48
N GLY A 152 15.59 -12.07 -33.35
CA GLY A 152 16.95 -12.60 -33.49
C GLY A 152 17.95 -11.54 -33.98
N GLY A 153 17.79 -10.29 -33.56
CA GLY A 153 18.90 -9.53 -33.01
C GLY A 153 18.74 -9.51 -31.49
N ASN A 154 19.23 -10.54 -30.79
CA ASN A 154 19.44 -10.59 -29.33
C ASN A 154 18.41 -9.87 -28.41
N GLY A 155 17.12 -9.92 -28.70
CA GLY A 155 16.06 -9.32 -27.87
C GLY A 155 15.54 -10.27 -26.78
N ARG A 156 15.74 -9.91 -25.51
CA ARG A 156 15.39 -10.73 -24.31
C ARG A 156 13.90 -11.14 -24.26
N LYS A 157 13.64 -12.39 -23.81
CA LYS A 157 12.30 -12.93 -23.47
C LYS A 157 11.46 -11.95 -22.62
N PRO A 158 10.12 -11.92 -22.78
CA PRO A 158 9.24 -11.13 -21.92
C PRO A 158 9.39 -11.53 -20.45
N ARG A 159 9.28 -10.53 -19.56
CA ARG A 159 9.48 -10.68 -18.11
C ARG A 159 8.26 -11.37 -17.49
N GLN A 160 8.44 -12.59 -16.97
CA GLN A 160 7.47 -13.19 -16.06
C GLN A 160 7.59 -12.47 -14.71
N ILE A 161 6.49 -11.89 -14.23
CA ILE A 161 6.43 -11.22 -12.93
C ILE A 161 5.60 -12.11 -12.01
N CYS A 162 6.22 -12.68 -10.97
CA CYS A 162 5.57 -13.50 -9.95
C CYS A 162 5.64 -12.76 -8.61
N HIS A 163 4.50 -12.50 -7.95
CA HIS A 163 4.43 -11.73 -6.69
C HIS A 163 5.10 -10.35 -6.76
N GLY A 164 4.99 -9.68 -7.92
CA GLY A 164 5.67 -8.41 -8.19
C GLY A 164 7.17 -8.53 -8.51
N ILE A 165 7.76 -9.72 -8.41
CA ILE A 165 9.18 -9.99 -8.67
C ILE A 165 9.40 -10.51 -10.09
N ASP A 166 10.32 -9.89 -10.83
CA ASP A 166 10.73 -10.34 -12.17
C ASP A 166 11.48 -11.69 -12.07
N ALA A 167 10.87 -12.78 -12.52
CA ALA A 167 11.44 -14.13 -12.46
C ALA A 167 12.77 -14.24 -13.24
N ASN A 168 12.98 -13.41 -14.27
CA ASN A 168 14.27 -13.36 -14.98
C ASN A 168 15.37 -12.72 -14.14
N ASN A 169 15.00 -12.03 -13.06
CA ASN A 169 15.91 -11.45 -12.09
C ASN A 169 16.35 -12.47 -11.02
N LEU A 170 15.78 -13.67 -11.00
CA LEU A 170 16.22 -14.75 -10.13
C LEU A 170 17.31 -15.59 -10.82
N ILE A 171 18.29 -16.01 -10.03
CA ILE A 171 19.31 -17.00 -10.38
C ILE A 171 18.77 -18.34 -9.89
N PRO A 172 18.35 -19.25 -10.79
CA PRO A 172 17.82 -20.53 -10.38
C PRO A 172 18.91 -21.36 -9.69
N VAL A 173 18.51 -22.10 -8.66
CA VAL A 173 19.38 -22.97 -7.88
C VAL A 173 18.89 -24.39 -8.09
N HIS A 174 19.76 -25.24 -8.66
CA HIS A 174 19.44 -26.62 -9.00
C HIS A 174 20.40 -27.56 -8.25
N ASN A 175 19.97 -28.00 -7.07
CA ASN A 175 20.66 -28.94 -6.19
C ASN A 175 19.96 -30.30 -6.06
N ASP A 176 18.68 -30.43 -6.44
CA ASP A 176 17.88 -31.65 -6.27
C ASP A 176 18.48 -32.89 -6.96
N ASN A 177 19.29 -32.67 -8.00
CA ASN A 177 19.93 -33.73 -8.78
C ASN A 177 21.40 -33.98 -8.42
N LEU A 178 21.87 -33.45 -7.29
CA LEU A 178 23.20 -33.67 -6.73
C LEU A 178 23.17 -34.84 -5.73
N ASN A 179 24.34 -35.37 -5.39
CA ASN A 179 24.46 -36.41 -4.37
C ASN A 179 24.45 -35.79 -2.96
N PRO A 180 23.90 -36.47 -1.94
CA PRO A 180 24.03 -36.05 -0.54
C PRO A 180 25.49 -35.86 -0.09
N PRO A 181 25.78 -34.88 0.77
CA PRO A 181 24.84 -33.93 1.40
C PRO A 181 24.51 -32.71 0.53
N ALA A 182 25.14 -32.55 -0.64
CA ALA A 182 25.02 -31.35 -1.47
C ALA A 182 23.61 -31.11 -2.04
N ASN A 183 22.78 -32.14 -2.10
CA ASN A 183 21.37 -32.02 -2.50
C ASN A 183 20.52 -31.22 -1.51
N ASN A 184 20.93 -31.10 -0.26
CA ASN A 184 20.17 -30.35 0.74
C ASN A 184 20.56 -28.86 0.77
N HIS A 185 21.77 -28.46 0.35
CA HIS A 185 22.30 -27.10 0.58
C HIS A 185 21.96 -26.06 -0.51
N CYS A 186 20.66 -25.79 -0.74
CA CYS A 186 20.25 -24.74 -1.70
C CYS A 186 20.69 -23.33 -1.28
N LEU A 187 20.70 -23.01 0.03
CA LEU A 187 21.16 -21.73 0.57
C LEU A 187 22.65 -21.47 0.22
N LEU A 188 23.52 -22.45 0.49
CA LEU A 188 24.96 -22.31 0.22
C LEU A 188 25.23 -22.07 -1.27
N LEU A 189 24.55 -22.84 -2.12
CA LEU A 189 24.66 -22.71 -3.56
C LEU A 189 24.11 -21.35 -4.06
N ALA A 190 23.00 -20.87 -3.49
CA ALA A 190 22.43 -19.56 -3.85
C ALA A 190 23.41 -18.42 -3.57
N VAL A 191 24.08 -18.43 -2.41
CA VAL A 191 25.09 -17.45 -2.02
C VAL A 191 26.29 -17.49 -2.96
N GLN A 192 26.86 -18.68 -3.20
CA GLN A 192 28.02 -18.85 -4.09
C GLN A 192 27.72 -18.39 -5.52
N LEU A 193 26.58 -18.79 -6.08
CA LEU A 193 26.17 -18.35 -7.42
C LEU A 193 25.95 -16.84 -7.48
N LYS A 194 25.42 -16.23 -6.41
CA LYS A 194 25.22 -14.79 -6.35
C LYS A 194 26.55 -14.03 -6.22
N LEU A 195 27.49 -14.51 -5.41
CA LEU A 195 28.85 -13.95 -5.29
C LEU A 195 29.59 -14.02 -6.62
N MET A 196 29.52 -15.16 -7.32
CA MET A 196 30.09 -15.29 -8.66
C MET A 196 29.46 -14.29 -9.64
N HIS A 197 28.14 -14.10 -9.59
CA HIS A 197 27.45 -13.13 -10.44
C HIS A 197 27.80 -11.67 -10.08
N ALA A 198 28.08 -11.37 -8.80
CA ALA A 198 28.46 -10.03 -8.37
C ALA A 198 29.87 -9.65 -8.84
N ASN A 199 30.76 -10.64 -8.91
CA ASN A 199 32.18 -10.46 -9.27
C ASN A 199 32.54 -10.84 -10.72
N MET A 200 31.59 -11.35 -11.51
CA MET A 200 31.88 -11.74 -12.90
C MET A 200 32.16 -10.51 -13.79
N GLY A 201 33.07 -10.67 -14.75
CA GLY A 201 33.33 -9.67 -15.77
C GLY A 201 32.10 -9.38 -16.64
N THR A 202 32.11 -8.21 -17.31
CA THR A 202 31.00 -7.79 -18.18
C THR A 202 30.99 -8.48 -19.54
N SER A 203 32.00 -9.31 -19.83
CA SER A 203 32.20 -9.99 -21.12
C SER A 203 31.05 -10.94 -21.47
N ALA A 204 30.83 -11.18 -22.78
CA ALA A 204 29.85 -12.15 -23.24
C ALA A 204 30.24 -13.59 -22.85
N TYR A 205 31.54 -13.88 -22.81
CA TYR A 205 32.09 -15.18 -22.44
C TYR A 205 31.76 -15.56 -20.99
N ASP A 206 31.98 -14.63 -20.05
CA ASP A 206 31.71 -14.87 -18.62
C ASP A 206 30.22 -15.12 -18.36
N LYS A 207 29.35 -14.36 -19.04
CA LYS A 207 27.89 -14.55 -18.97
C LYS A 207 27.45 -15.92 -19.48
N VAL A 208 28.02 -16.39 -20.59
CA VAL A 208 27.70 -17.72 -21.15
C VAL A 208 28.23 -18.83 -20.23
N LYS A 209 29.45 -18.68 -19.70
CA LYS A 209 30.03 -19.65 -18.75
C LYS A 209 29.19 -19.75 -17.47
N PHE A 210 28.77 -18.62 -16.92
CA PHE A 210 27.87 -18.57 -15.76
C PHE A 210 26.51 -19.21 -16.07
N GLN A 211 25.90 -18.89 -17.22
CA GLN A 211 24.61 -19.47 -17.60
C GLN A 211 24.69 -20.99 -17.79
N ARG A 212 25.81 -21.52 -18.33
CA ARG A 212 26.06 -22.95 -18.44
C ARG A 212 26.22 -23.63 -17.07
N LEU A 213 26.84 -22.99 -16.09
CA LEU A 213 26.94 -23.50 -14.72
C LEU A 213 25.56 -23.56 -14.05
N VAL A 214 24.80 -22.47 -14.17
CA VAL A 214 23.48 -22.33 -13.53
C VAL A 214 22.45 -23.28 -14.15
N ASN A 215 22.28 -23.27 -15.48
CA ASN A 215 21.21 -24.04 -16.15
C ASN A 215 21.66 -25.39 -16.73
N GLY A 216 22.96 -25.67 -16.84
CA GLY A 216 23.46 -26.86 -17.51
C GLY A 216 23.09 -28.15 -16.77
N GLN A 217 22.56 -29.14 -17.47
CA GLN A 217 22.25 -30.45 -16.87
C GLN A 217 23.36 -31.50 -17.06
N ASN A 218 24.47 -31.12 -17.72
CA ASN A 218 25.58 -32.03 -17.99
C ASN A 218 26.38 -32.38 -16.72
N LYS A 219 27.13 -33.49 -16.79
CA LYS A 219 27.95 -34.01 -15.67
C LYS A 219 28.91 -32.96 -15.11
N ASN A 220 29.52 -32.15 -15.98
CA ASN A 220 30.47 -31.10 -15.58
C ASN A 220 29.83 -29.95 -14.79
N ALA A 221 28.61 -29.52 -15.13
CA ALA A 221 27.90 -28.49 -14.37
C ALA A 221 27.49 -29.01 -12.98
N LYS A 222 27.04 -30.27 -12.89
CA LYS A 222 26.74 -30.92 -11.60
C LYS A 222 27.96 -30.96 -10.69
N ILE A 223 29.10 -31.45 -11.21
CA ILE A 223 30.37 -31.51 -10.46
C ILE A 223 30.75 -30.13 -9.94
N ARG A 224 30.66 -29.09 -10.76
CA ARG A 224 30.99 -27.72 -10.34
C ARG A 224 30.07 -27.17 -9.26
N ARG A 225 28.75 -27.43 -9.31
CA ARG A 225 27.84 -26.99 -8.24
C ARG A 225 28.14 -27.71 -6.92
N THR A 226 28.43 -29.01 -6.98
CA THR A 226 28.87 -29.79 -5.82
C THR A 226 30.18 -29.24 -5.25
N GLN A 227 31.14 -28.86 -6.10
CA GLN A 227 32.39 -28.23 -5.67
C GLN A 227 32.15 -26.91 -4.94
N LEU A 228 31.30 -26.02 -5.47
CA LEU A 228 30.99 -24.74 -4.83
C LEU A 228 30.38 -24.91 -3.42
N ILE A 229 29.49 -25.87 -3.25
CA ILE A 229 28.91 -26.19 -1.93
C ILE A 229 29.99 -26.72 -1.00
N ASN A 230 30.78 -27.68 -1.45
CA ASN A 230 31.84 -28.30 -0.66
C ASN A 230 32.94 -27.31 -0.26
N GLU A 231 33.30 -26.38 -1.14
CA GLU A 231 34.24 -25.30 -0.86
C GLU A 231 33.73 -24.40 0.27
N MET A 232 32.46 -23.98 0.24
CA MET A 232 31.91 -23.14 1.30
C MET A 232 31.75 -23.91 2.62
N LEU A 233 31.36 -25.19 2.57
CA LEU A 233 31.35 -26.06 3.76
C LEU A 233 32.75 -26.20 4.37
N LYS A 234 33.78 -26.40 3.53
CA LYS A 234 35.18 -26.47 4.00
C LYS A 234 35.60 -25.16 4.67
N GLN A 235 35.24 -24.02 4.07
CA GLN A 235 35.52 -22.71 4.66
C GLN A 235 34.82 -22.51 6.01
N LEU A 236 33.56 -22.91 6.14
CA LEU A 236 32.85 -22.84 7.43
C LEU A 236 33.57 -23.63 8.52
N ILE A 237 34.10 -24.81 8.19
CA ILE A 237 34.91 -25.62 9.11
C ILE A 237 36.25 -24.93 9.44
N GLU A 238 36.97 -24.43 8.42
CA GLU A 238 38.26 -23.75 8.59
C GLU A 238 38.16 -22.53 9.51
N TYR A 239 37.09 -21.74 9.38
CA TYR A 239 36.81 -20.57 10.21
C TYR A 239 36.08 -20.91 11.53
N LYS A 240 35.93 -22.18 11.88
CA LYS A 240 35.27 -22.67 13.12
C LYS A 240 33.83 -22.16 13.30
N ILE A 241 33.09 -22.01 12.21
CA ILE A 241 31.67 -21.60 12.23
C ILE A 241 30.81 -22.87 12.34
N ASN A 242 30.02 -22.97 13.41
CA ASN A 242 29.16 -24.12 13.66
C ASN A 242 27.94 -24.13 12.71
N TYR A 243 28.09 -24.78 11.55
CA TYR A 243 27.04 -24.90 10.53
C TYR A 243 26.59 -26.37 10.37
N PRO A 244 25.28 -26.68 10.42
CA PRO A 244 24.79 -28.06 10.40
C PRO A 244 24.83 -28.67 8.99
N ILE A 245 25.83 -29.52 8.73
CA ILE A 245 26.11 -30.10 7.40
C ILE A 245 25.03 -31.10 6.94
N TYR A 246 24.36 -31.79 7.87
CA TYR A 246 23.36 -32.83 7.57
C TYR A 246 21.92 -32.39 7.86
N ALA A 247 21.67 -31.09 8.05
CA ALA A 247 20.31 -30.59 8.22
C ALA A 247 19.47 -30.78 6.95
N ASN A 248 18.19 -31.14 7.14
CA ASN A 248 17.22 -31.31 6.05
C ASN A 248 16.40 -30.03 5.78
N TYR A 249 16.59 -28.98 6.57
CA TYR A 249 15.92 -27.68 6.44
C TYR A 249 16.81 -26.55 6.97
N TYR A 250 16.57 -25.32 6.51
CA TYR A 250 17.26 -24.12 6.96
C TYR A 250 16.25 -23.04 7.32
N THR A 251 16.50 -22.35 8.42
CA THR A 251 15.78 -21.15 8.85
C THR A 251 16.58 -19.90 8.47
N VAL A 252 15.89 -18.81 8.15
CA VAL A 252 16.54 -17.54 7.78
C VAL A 252 17.30 -16.98 8.98
N GLU A 253 16.72 -17.10 10.16
CA GLU A 253 17.17 -16.52 11.42
C GLU A 253 18.45 -17.16 11.96
N GLU A 254 18.63 -18.48 11.78
CA GLU A 254 19.79 -19.19 12.33
C GLU A 254 20.91 -19.34 11.30
N HIS A 255 20.58 -19.63 10.04
CA HIS A 255 21.58 -20.08 9.07
C HIS A 255 22.19 -18.94 8.24
N VAL A 256 21.41 -17.91 7.92
CA VAL A 256 21.90 -16.76 7.12
C VAL A 256 22.95 -15.93 7.88
N PRO A 257 22.80 -15.65 9.20
CA PRO A 257 23.83 -14.94 9.96
C PRO A 257 25.19 -15.65 9.99
N LEU A 258 25.22 -16.99 10.00
CA LEU A 258 26.46 -17.77 9.97
C LEU A 258 27.23 -17.53 8.66
N ILE A 259 26.51 -17.43 7.54
CA ILE A 259 27.11 -17.14 6.23
C ILE A 259 27.55 -15.68 6.17
N GLN A 260 26.79 -14.74 6.73
CA GLN A 260 27.24 -13.34 6.85
C GLN A 260 28.54 -13.24 7.67
N ASN A 261 28.65 -13.99 8.76
CA ASN A 261 29.87 -14.04 9.58
C ASN A 261 31.06 -14.53 8.76
N LEU A 262 30.89 -15.62 7.98
CA LEU A 262 31.94 -16.10 7.07
C LEU A 262 32.39 -15.01 6.08
N LEU A 263 31.44 -14.30 5.48
CA LEU A 263 31.74 -13.22 4.52
C LEU A 263 32.46 -12.04 5.18
N ASN A 264 32.10 -11.70 6.42
CA ASN A 264 32.76 -10.64 7.18
C ASN A 264 34.22 -11.01 7.51
N LEU A 265 34.49 -12.28 7.86
CA LEU A 265 35.84 -12.77 8.15
C LEU A 265 36.72 -12.83 6.89
N GLN A 266 36.16 -13.26 5.76
CA GLN A 266 36.92 -13.38 4.50
C GLN A 266 37.05 -12.05 3.76
N PHE A 267 36.02 -11.22 3.79
CA PHE A 267 35.92 -9.98 3.00
C PHE A 267 35.30 -8.85 3.85
N PRO A 268 36.04 -8.30 4.82
CA PRO A 268 35.55 -7.24 5.69
C PRO A 268 34.97 -6.05 4.90
N GLY A 269 33.72 -5.67 5.19
CA GLY A 269 33.04 -4.52 4.57
C GLY A 269 32.65 -4.68 3.09
N LYS A 270 32.92 -5.84 2.46
CA LYS A 270 32.73 -6.02 1.02
C LYS A 270 31.33 -6.52 0.64
N TYR A 271 30.79 -7.49 1.38
CA TYR A 271 29.50 -8.13 1.06
C TYR A 271 28.50 -8.06 2.21
N ARG A 272 27.26 -7.69 1.89
CA ARG A 272 26.11 -7.70 2.81
C ARG A 272 25.01 -8.59 2.27
N LEU A 273 24.50 -9.50 3.09
CA LEU A 273 23.40 -10.39 2.76
C LEU A 273 22.05 -9.75 3.09
N ALA A 274 21.09 -9.95 2.20
CA ALA A 274 19.68 -9.64 2.43
C ALA A 274 18.80 -10.71 1.78
N VAL A 275 17.78 -11.19 2.50
CA VAL A 275 16.88 -12.26 2.05
C VAL A 275 15.47 -11.69 1.91
N PHE A 276 14.88 -11.86 0.74
CA PHE A 276 13.48 -11.53 0.44
C PHE A 276 12.64 -12.82 0.46
N GLY A 277 11.37 -12.73 0.82
CA GLY A 277 10.45 -13.87 0.88
C GLY A 277 9.27 -13.74 -0.08
N ASP A 278 8.43 -14.76 -0.11
CA ASP A 278 7.11 -14.75 -0.76
C ASP A 278 6.03 -14.01 0.05
N ASN A 279 6.44 -13.26 1.07
CA ASN A 279 5.55 -12.47 1.89
C ASN A 279 4.93 -11.32 1.07
N VAL A 280 3.68 -10.97 1.40
CA VAL A 280 2.95 -9.84 0.78
C VAL A 280 3.70 -8.52 0.98
N THR A 281 4.56 -8.43 2.00
CA THR A 281 5.36 -7.25 2.29
C THR A 281 6.59 -7.15 1.38
N MET A 282 6.78 -5.98 0.75
CA MET A 282 7.96 -5.66 -0.07
C MET A 282 9.26 -5.47 0.75
N ARG A 283 9.34 -6.02 1.97
CA ARG A 283 10.46 -5.88 2.91
C ARG A 283 11.30 -7.16 2.92
N PRO A 284 12.62 -7.07 3.12
CA PRO A 284 13.43 -8.27 3.31
C PRO A 284 12.96 -9.00 4.58
N LEU A 285 12.94 -10.34 4.53
CA LEU A 285 12.77 -11.20 5.71
C LEU A 285 13.93 -10.99 6.70
N TRP A 286 15.13 -10.79 6.16
CA TRP A 286 16.34 -10.57 6.95
C TRP A 286 17.36 -9.74 6.17
N LYS A 287 18.09 -8.86 6.86
CA LYS A 287 19.23 -8.12 6.30
C LYS A 287 20.30 -7.95 7.37
N SER A 288 21.57 -8.08 6.99
CA SER A 288 22.68 -7.79 7.89
C SER A 288 22.68 -6.30 8.31
N PRO A 289 23.04 -5.94 9.55
CA PRO A 289 23.02 -4.54 10.00
C PRO A 289 24.07 -3.69 9.27
N ASP A 290 25.26 -4.25 9.03
CA ASP A 290 26.40 -3.52 8.50
C ASP A 290 26.30 -3.29 6.99
N ARG A 291 26.57 -2.06 6.55
CA ARG A 291 26.61 -1.71 5.11
C ARG A 291 27.87 -2.26 4.48
N ALA A 292 27.75 -2.71 3.24
CA ALA A 292 28.88 -3.19 2.46
C ALA A 292 28.89 -2.61 1.06
N GLU A 293 30.03 -2.72 0.38
CA GLU A 293 30.20 -2.28 -1.01
C GLU A 293 29.19 -2.94 -1.96
N GLN A 294 28.91 -4.22 -1.75
CA GLN A 294 28.03 -5.01 -2.60
C GLN A 294 26.95 -5.75 -1.80
N GLU A 295 25.73 -5.68 -2.34
CA GLU A 295 24.55 -6.32 -1.78
C GLU A 295 24.32 -7.69 -2.43
N ILE A 296 24.42 -8.74 -1.62
CA ILE A 296 24.18 -10.14 -1.97
C ILE A 296 22.74 -10.49 -1.57
N CYS A 297 21.80 -10.15 -2.46
CA CYS A 297 20.38 -10.38 -2.20
C CYS A 297 19.94 -11.78 -2.66
N LEU A 298 19.16 -12.46 -1.83
CA LEU A 298 18.54 -13.77 -2.08
C LEU A 298 17.00 -13.67 -2.03
N TYR A 299 16.33 -14.65 -2.61
CA TYR A 299 14.88 -14.80 -2.58
C TYR A 299 14.52 -16.21 -2.09
N LEU A 300 13.67 -16.31 -1.07
CA LEU A 300 13.17 -17.55 -0.50
C LEU A 300 11.73 -17.78 -0.95
N LYS A 301 11.47 -18.93 -1.58
CA LYS A 301 10.12 -19.32 -2.02
C LYS A 301 9.91 -20.80 -1.80
N ASP A 302 8.81 -21.18 -1.17
CA ASP A 302 8.44 -22.59 -0.93
C ASP A 302 9.57 -23.39 -0.26
N GLY A 303 10.34 -22.77 0.65
CA GLY A 303 11.50 -23.39 1.31
C GLY A 303 12.79 -23.47 0.47
N HIS A 304 12.79 -22.92 -0.76
CA HIS A 304 13.94 -22.94 -1.67
C HIS A 304 14.57 -21.56 -1.89
N TYR A 305 15.90 -21.49 -1.85
CA TYR A 305 16.64 -20.23 -2.06
C TYR A 305 17.01 -20.00 -3.52
N PHE A 306 16.89 -18.75 -3.95
CA PHE A 306 17.28 -18.23 -5.26
C PHE A 306 18.21 -17.03 -5.08
N GLY A 307 19.15 -16.81 -6.00
CA GLY A 307 19.94 -15.57 -6.01
C GLY A 307 19.20 -14.43 -6.71
N ILE A 308 19.33 -13.18 -6.29
CA ILE A 308 18.75 -12.02 -7.00
C ILE A 308 19.83 -11.35 -7.86
N ARG A 309 19.65 -11.30 -9.18
CA ARG A 309 20.62 -10.70 -10.13
C ARG A 309 20.82 -9.21 -9.87
N SER A 310 19.76 -8.42 -9.85
CA SER A 310 19.81 -6.98 -9.57
C SER A 310 18.66 -6.54 -8.69
N LEU A 311 18.98 -5.98 -7.53
CA LEU A 311 18.00 -5.39 -6.64
C LEU A 311 17.20 -4.25 -7.31
N ASN A 312 17.86 -3.48 -8.20
CA ASN A 312 17.30 -2.31 -8.90
C ASN A 312 16.36 -2.64 -10.08
N THR A 313 15.94 -3.89 -10.20
CA THR A 313 14.87 -4.31 -11.12
C THR A 313 14.00 -5.40 -10.49
N LEU A 314 14.13 -5.62 -9.18
CA LEU A 314 13.43 -6.69 -8.46
C LEU A 314 11.92 -6.57 -8.69
N TYR A 315 11.38 -5.37 -8.52
CA TYR A 315 9.95 -5.08 -8.64
C TYR A 315 9.54 -4.44 -9.97
N GLY A 316 10.18 -4.88 -11.06
CA GLY A 316 9.88 -4.43 -12.43
C GLY A 316 10.77 -3.32 -12.99
N LYS A 317 10.46 -2.89 -14.21
CA LYS A 317 11.27 -1.91 -14.97
C LYS A 317 11.04 -0.50 -14.41
N ASN A 318 12.12 0.23 -14.15
CA ASN A 318 12.13 1.58 -13.56
C ASN A 318 11.66 1.64 -12.08
N THR A 319 11.73 0.51 -11.38
CA THR A 319 11.53 0.45 -9.93
C THR A 319 12.86 0.12 -9.27
N TYR A 320 13.37 1.06 -8.45
CA TYR A 320 14.54 0.87 -7.62
C TYR A 320 14.13 0.44 -6.22
N TYR A 321 15.06 -0.12 -5.46
CA TYR A 321 14.81 -0.49 -4.07
C TYR A 321 15.91 0.06 -3.17
N CYS A 322 15.52 0.51 -1.98
CA CYS A 322 16.46 0.95 -0.96
C CYS A 322 16.39 0.00 0.23
N LEU A 323 17.48 -0.72 0.52
CA LEU A 323 17.56 -1.62 1.69
C LEU A 323 17.49 -0.87 3.02
N GLU A 324 17.92 0.39 3.03
CA GLU A 324 17.89 1.23 4.24
C GLU A 324 16.49 1.74 4.54
N CYS A 325 15.72 2.10 3.52
CA CYS A 325 14.33 2.53 3.68
C CYS A 325 13.33 1.37 3.60
N GLU A 326 13.80 0.16 3.25
CA GLU A 326 13.00 -1.05 3.00
C GLU A 326 11.79 -0.80 2.08
N ALA A 327 12.01 0.01 1.03
CA ALA A 327 10.93 0.47 0.18
C ALA A 327 11.36 0.63 -1.29
N PRO A 328 10.47 0.28 -2.24
CA PRO A 328 10.66 0.58 -3.64
C PRO A 328 10.45 2.08 -3.92
N TYR A 329 11.19 2.62 -4.88
CA TYR A 329 11.05 4.01 -5.35
C TYR A 329 11.25 4.12 -6.86
N ARG A 330 10.60 5.11 -7.48
CA ARG A 330 10.63 5.32 -8.95
C ARG A 330 11.57 6.44 -9.39
N SER A 331 11.89 7.38 -8.49
CA SER A 331 12.75 8.51 -8.78
C SER A 331 13.97 8.49 -7.86
N ILE A 332 15.15 8.22 -8.44
CA ILE A 332 16.44 8.28 -7.73
C ILE A 332 16.66 9.68 -7.15
N ILE A 333 16.26 10.73 -7.87
CA ILE A 333 16.47 12.11 -7.46
C ILE A 333 15.63 12.42 -6.20
N ASN A 334 14.35 12.06 -6.20
CA ASN A 334 13.48 12.30 -5.05
C ASN A 334 13.87 11.44 -3.86
N HIS A 335 14.22 10.17 -4.11
CA HIS A 335 14.67 9.27 -3.04
C HIS A 335 15.97 9.78 -2.41
N ARG A 336 16.93 10.27 -3.19
CA ARG A 336 18.17 10.89 -2.68
C ARG A 336 17.91 12.07 -1.74
N GLN A 337 16.81 12.78 -1.93
CA GLN A 337 16.42 13.90 -1.08
C GLN A 337 15.78 13.46 0.25
N ASN A 338 15.20 12.26 0.32
CA ASN A 338 14.38 11.84 1.45
C ASN A 338 14.86 10.55 2.14
N CYS A 339 15.91 9.90 1.61
CA CYS A 339 16.46 8.66 2.18
C CYS A 339 17.01 8.91 3.59
N ALA A 340 16.63 8.05 4.54
CA ALA A 340 17.10 8.12 5.93
C ALA A 340 18.62 7.93 6.06
N ALA A 341 19.21 7.15 5.14
CA ALA A 341 20.62 6.79 5.15
C ALA A 341 21.56 7.75 4.39
N LYS A 342 21.03 8.88 3.89
CA LYS A 342 21.84 9.82 3.10
C LYS A 342 22.81 10.62 3.97
N CYS A 343 23.94 11.05 3.39
CA CYS A 343 24.73 12.13 3.97
C CYS A 343 23.92 13.43 3.93
N SER A 344 23.76 14.09 5.08
CA SER A 344 23.02 15.36 5.23
C SER A 344 23.62 16.52 4.42
N ARG A 345 24.94 16.49 4.17
CA ARG A 345 25.69 17.57 3.49
C ARG A 345 25.72 17.40 1.96
N CYS A 346 26.10 16.23 1.46
CA CYS A 346 26.24 15.96 0.02
C CYS A 346 25.10 15.12 -0.60
N CYS A 347 24.13 14.66 0.19
CA CYS A 347 23.04 13.77 -0.24
C CYS A 347 23.51 12.47 -0.93
N GLY A 348 24.72 12.01 -0.63
CA GLY A 348 25.22 10.71 -1.06
C GLY A 348 24.61 9.56 -0.26
N ILE A 349 24.46 8.39 -0.87
CA ILE A 349 23.81 7.20 -0.32
C ILE A 349 24.63 5.98 -0.75
N GLY A 350 24.73 4.98 0.13
CA GLY A 350 25.39 3.70 -0.14
C GLY A 350 26.49 3.39 0.88
N PHE A 351 27.41 2.51 0.50
CA PHE A 351 28.64 2.23 1.25
C PHE A 351 29.49 3.51 1.42
N GLY A 352 30.08 3.70 2.61
CA GLY A 352 30.85 4.90 2.96
C GLY A 352 30.01 6.16 3.19
N PHE A 353 28.70 6.00 3.44
CA PHE A 353 27.80 7.08 3.83
C PHE A 353 27.14 6.82 5.19
N PRO A 354 26.92 7.84 6.04
CA PRO A 354 27.30 9.25 5.85
C PRO A 354 28.82 9.43 5.71
N CYS A 355 29.26 10.46 4.99
CA CYS A 355 30.69 10.63 4.72
C CYS A 355 31.46 10.78 6.04
N GLU A 356 32.48 9.95 6.22
CA GLU A 356 33.40 10.02 7.35
C GLU A 356 34.09 11.38 7.41
N GLU A 357 34.35 11.86 8.62
CA GLU A 357 35.08 13.10 8.85
C GLU A 357 36.59 12.82 8.79
N ILE A 358 37.34 13.71 8.16
CA ILE A 358 38.80 13.68 8.15
C ILE A 358 39.27 14.75 9.13
N ASP A 359 40.08 14.35 10.10
CA ASP A 359 40.64 15.27 11.08
C ASP A 359 41.36 16.44 10.40
N GLN A 360 41.21 17.63 10.97
CA GLN A 360 41.84 18.88 10.52
C GLN A 360 41.37 19.45 9.15
N TYR A 361 40.38 18.84 8.48
CA TYR A 361 39.79 19.41 7.27
C TYR A 361 38.44 20.10 7.55
N VAL A 362 38.33 21.41 7.28
CA VAL A 362 37.06 22.15 7.36
C VAL A 362 36.93 23.08 6.15
N GLN A 363 35.93 22.86 5.31
CA GLN A 363 35.63 23.69 4.15
C GLN A 363 34.19 24.22 4.22
N LYS A 364 34.02 25.55 4.12
CA LYS A 364 32.71 26.21 4.01
C LYS A 364 32.37 26.43 2.53
N CYS A 365 31.12 26.12 2.13
CA CYS A 365 30.60 26.45 0.80
C CYS A 365 30.11 27.90 0.75
N SER A 366 30.60 28.70 -0.19
CA SER A 366 30.22 30.11 -0.36
C SER A 366 28.77 30.31 -0.81
N GLN A 367 28.16 29.34 -1.51
CA GLN A 367 26.82 29.49 -2.09
C GLN A 367 25.68 29.06 -1.16
N CYS A 368 25.94 28.17 -0.20
CA CYS A 368 24.91 27.60 0.66
C CYS A 368 25.28 27.57 2.15
N ALA A 369 26.45 28.11 2.51
CA ALA A 369 26.99 28.19 3.87
C ALA A 369 27.10 26.85 4.64
N ASN A 370 26.97 25.70 3.96
CA ASN A 370 27.26 24.39 4.57
C ASN A 370 28.75 24.21 4.87
N ILE A 371 29.04 23.46 5.92
CA ILE A 371 30.40 23.12 6.38
C ILE A 371 30.68 21.65 6.09
N PHE A 372 31.82 21.35 5.48
CA PHE A 372 32.26 20.03 5.05
C PHE A 372 33.56 19.66 5.76
N ARG A 373 33.58 18.47 6.35
CA ARG A 373 34.76 17.88 7.00
C ARG A 373 35.36 16.72 6.23
N ASN A 374 35.05 16.65 4.95
CA ASN A 374 35.57 15.66 4.02
C ASN A 374 35.63 16.30 2.62
N PRO A 375 36.80 16.34 1.96
CA PRO A 375 36.99 16.99 0.67
C PRO A 375 36.16 16.35 -0.44
N GLU A 376 36.00 15.02 -0.41
CA GLU A 376 35.16 14.30 -1.37
C GLU A 376 33.67 14.58 -1.14
N CYS A 377 33.26 14.82 0.11
CA CYS A 377 31.91 15.28 0.43
C CYS A 377 31.64 16.67 -0.17
N TYR A 378 32.59 17.60 -0.07
CA TYR A 378 32.49 18.94 -0.66
C TYR A 378 32.45 18.89 -2.19
N LYS A 379 33.40 18.19 -2.83
CA LYS A 379 33.42 18.02 -4.30
C LYS A 379 32.10 17.44 -4.81
N ARG A 380 31.58 16.39 -4.14
CA ARG A 380 30.31 15.77 -4.52
C ARG A 380 29.13 16.71 -4.35
N HIS A 381 29.13 17.55 -3.32
CA HIS A 381 28.09 18.56 -3.10
C HIS A 381 28.04 19.59 -4.24
N ILE A 382 29.20 20.10 -4.66
CA ILE A 382 29.32 21.06 -5.77
C ILE A 382 28.94 20.40 -7.11
N ASN A 383 29.52 19.23 -7.42
CA ASN A 383 29.27 18.53 -8.70
C ASN A 383 27.80 18.18 -8.91
N LYS A 384 27.06 17.89 -7.83
CA LYS A 384 25.62 17.55 -7.89
C LYS A 384 24.70 18.76 -7.75
N GLY A 385 25.24 19.98 -7.61
CA GLY A 385 24.45 21.21 -7.48
C GLY A 385 23.55 21.24 -6.25
N ILE A 386 23.95 20.59 -5.16
CA ILE A 386 23.12 20.44 -3.94
C ILE A 386 22.89 21.81 -3.26
N CYS A 387 23.82 22.75 -3.40
CA CYS A 387 23.72 24.14 -2.94
C CYS A 387 22.49 24.90 -3.46
N LYS A 388 21.91 24.48 -4.60
CA LYS A 388 20.69 25.06 -5.18
C LYS A 388 19.41 24.54 -4.51
N ILE A 389 19.51 23.42 -3.80
CA ILE A 389 18.36 22.72 -3.22
C ILE A 389 18.33 22.94 -1.71
N PHE A 390 19.48 22.85 -1.05
CA PHE A 390 19.62 22.97 0.39
C PHE A 390 20.61 24.07 0.76
N ARG A 391 20.22 24.94 1.69
CA ARG A 391 21.05 25.99 2.29
C ARG A 391 21.12 25.82 3.79
N ARG A 392 22.25 26.17 4.39
CA ARG A 392 22.41 26.26 5.84
C ARG A 392 22.23 27.72 6.24
N CYS A 393 21.33 27.98 7.19
CA CYS A 393 21.20 29.31 7.78
C CYS A 393 22.45 29.61 8.62
N GLU A 394 23.05 30.78 8.44
CA GLU A 394 24.23 31.19 9.21
C GLU A 394 23.89 31.59 10.65
N ILE A 395 22.66 32.04 10.88
CA ILE A 395 22.16 32.49 12.18
C ILE A 395 21.78 31.30 13.07
N CYS A 396 20.87 30.43 12.61
CA CYS A 396 20.39 29.29 13.41
C CYS A 396 21.10 27.96 13.10
N GLY A 397 21.99 27.92 12.11
CA GLY A 397 22.73 26.72 11.72
C GLY A 397 21.89 25.63 11.03
N GLN A 398 20.58 25.82 10.88
CA GLN A 398 19.65 24.83 10.32
C GLN A 398 19.77 24.74 8.80
N THR A 399 19.81 23.51 8.28
CA THR A 399 19.73 23.25 6.84
C THR A 399 18.28 23.21 6.39
N TYR A 400 17.90 24.06 5.44
CA TYR A 400 16.55 24.17 4.90
C TYR A 400 16.55 24.04 3.38
N ARG A 401 15.37 23.75 2.81
CA ARG A 401 15.18 23.63 1.36
C ARG A 401 14.76 24.98 0.78
N VAL A 402 15.39 25.40 -0.31
CA VAL A 402 15.04 26.64 -1.02
C VAL A 402 13.72 26.45 -1.78
N LYS A 403 12.71 27.29 -1.53
CA LYS A 403 11.45 27.29 -2.29
C LYS A 403 11.72 27.85 -3.70
N LYS A 404 11.30 27.14 -4.76
CA LYS A 404 11.27 27.74 -6.11
C LYS A 404 10.13 28.75 -6.16
N LYS A 405 10.40 30.01 -6.56
CA LYS A 405 9.35 30.92 -7.03
C LYS A 405 8.61 30.20 -8.16
N SER A 406 7.33 29.87 -7.94
CA SER A 406 6.48 29.41 -9.03
C SER A 406 6.18 30.63 -9.88
N HIS A 407 6.45 30.53 -11.18
CA HIS A 407 5.88 31.46 -12.14
C HIS A 407 4.36 31.33 -12.08
N GLU A 408 3.71 32.48 -11.83
CA GLU A 408 2.43 32.92 -12.40
C GLU A 408 1.37 31.83 -12.63
N LEU A 409 0.40 31.76 -11.72
CA LEU A 409 -1.01 31.69 -12.11
C LEU A 409 -1.76 32.70 -11.25
N ASN A 410 -2.41 33.63 -11.94
CA ASN A 410 -3.21 34.73 -11.41
C ASN A 410 -4.19 34.28 -10.33
N SER A 411 -4.05 34.87 -9.15
CA SER A 411 -5.17 35.19 -8.27
C SER A 411 -4.77 36.41 -7.46
N GLU A 412 -5.24 37.57 -7.94
CA GLU A 412 -5.46 38.73 -7.08
C GLU A 412 -6.40 38.32 -5.93
N GLU A 413 -6.29 39.05 -4.80
CA GLU A 413 -7.04 38.89 -3.55
C GLU A 413 -6.44 37.92 -2.52
N SER A 414 -5.45 38.42 -1.77
CA SER A 414 -5.57 38.57 -0.32
C SER A 414 -4.36 39.33 0.22
N GLU A 415 -4.44 40.66 0.20
CA GLU A 415 -3.63 41.50 1.08
C GLU A 415 -4.22 41.38 2.49
N THR A 416 -3.50 40.69 3.37
CA THR A 416 -3.59 40.97 4.80
C THR A 416 -2.22 41.42 5.24
N GLU A 417 -2.11 42.74 5.40
CA GLU A 417 -1.07 43.41 6.17
C GLU A 417 -1.07 42.85 7.58
N ASP A 418 -0.02 42.11 7.94
CA ASP A 418 0.63 42.29 9.24
C ASP A 418 1.94 41.52 9.32
N SER A 419 2.87 42.09 10.08
CA SER A 419 4.24 41.64 10.36
C SER A 419 5.30 41.91 9.29
N SER A 420 5.54 43.19 9.02
CA SER A 420 6.87 43.69 8.69
C SER A 420 7.76 43.61 9.95
N GLN A 421 8.78 42.74 9.92
CA GLN A 421 10.14 42.99 10.45
C GLN A 421 11.01 41.71 10.39
N ASN A 422 12.15 41.83 9.67
CA ASN A 422 13.27 40.87 9.56
C ASN A 422 13.20 39.70 8.56
N ASP A 423 12.63 39.91 7.37
CA ASP A 423 12.83 39.00 6.22
C ASP A 423 14.17 39.24 5.50
N ASN A 424 15.29 38.95 6.18
CA ASN A 424 16.58 38.79 5.51
C ASN A 424 16.74 37.35 4.97
N ASN A 425 15.96 37.05 3.93
CA ASN A 425 16.30 36.22 2.75
C ASN A 425 15.02 35.64 2.14
N GLY A 426 14.67 36.06 0.93
CA GLY A 426 13.50 35.63 0.14
C GLY A 426 13.45 34.15 -0.29
N ASP A 427 14.06 33.25 0.49
CA ASP A 427 14.11 31.79 0.27
C ASP A 427 13.08 31.02 1.12
N GLY A 428 12.35 31.71 2.01
CA GLY A 428 11.24 31.15 2.80
C GLY A 428 11.63 30.41 4.08
N HIS A 429 12.81 30.66 4.64
CA HIS A 429 13.23 30.19 5.97
C HIS A 429 13.07 31.30 7.02
N VAL A 430 12.36 31.00 8.09
CA VAL A 430 12.28 31.87 9.28
C VAL A 430 13.14 31.25 10.38
N CYS A 431 14.12 32.01 10.88
CA CYS A 431 15.04 31.51 11.90
C CYS A 431 14.29 31.10 13.17
N TYR A 432 14.72 29.98 13.78
CA TYR A 432 14.20 29.46 15.06
C TYR A 432 12.74 29.00 15.05
N VAL A 433 12.01 29.19 13.94
CA VAL A 433 10.65 28.70 13.74
C VAL A 433 10.71 27.31 13.12
N HIS A 434 9.98 26.37 13.73
CA HIS A 434 9.92 24.99 13.28
C HIS A 434 8.46 24.54 13.19
N PHE A 435 8.20 23.58 12.30
CA PHE A 435 6.92 22.90 12.29
C PHE A 435 6.85 21.96 13.49
N CYS A 436 5.93 22.23 14.41
CA CYS A 436 5.68 21.35 15.53
C CYS A 436 4.67 20.28 15.12
N SER A 437 5.06 19.00 15.20
CA SER A 437 4.18 17.88 14.85
C SER A 437 3.03 17.69 15.83
N GLN A 438 3.13 18.21 17.06
CA GLN A 438 2.11 18.11 18.10
C GLN A 438 0.93 19.05 17.83
N CYS A 439 1.17 20.36 17.71
CA CYS A 439 0.11 21.34 17.41
C CYS A 439 -0.16 21.50 15.91
N ARG A 440 0.72 20.99 15.04
CA ARG A 440 0.65 21.15 13.58
C ARG A 440 0.71 22.61 13.10
N SER A 441 1.36 23.49 13.86
CA SER A 441 1.65 24.88 13.47
C SER A 441 3.16 25.16 13.45
N TYR A 442 3.53 26.29 12.85
CA TYR A 442 4.90 26.80 12.82
C TYR A 442 5.08 27.80 13.95
N HIS A 443 6.01 27.54 14.86
CA HIS A 443 6.28 28.43 16.00
C HIS A 443 7.72 28.21 16.51
N LYS A 444 8.20 29.09 17.40
CA LYS A 444 9.51 28.95 18.05
C LYS A 444 9.48 27.84 19.12
N ARG A 445 10.65 27.33 19.53
CA ARG A 445 10.71 26.30 20.59
C ARG A 445 10.22 26.82 21.94
N GLU A 446 10.44 28.10 22.23
CA GLU A 446 9.99 28.69 23.49
C GLU A 446 8.47 28.96 23.51
N GLU A 447 7.81 28.97 22.33
CA GLU A 447 6.38 29.23 22.22
C GLU A 447 5.57 27.99 22.60
N GLN A 448 4.55 28.19 23.42
CA GLN A 448 3.67 27.12 23.88
C GLN A 448 2.85 26.54 22.72
N CYS A 449 2.59 25.23 22.77
CA CYS A 449 1.74 24.57 21.79
C CYS A 449 0.28 24.71 22.18
N TYR A 450 -0.58 25.03 21.22
CA TYR A 450 -2.03 25.10 21.42
C TYR A 450 -2.77 24.25 20.40
N VAL A 451 -3.93 23.72 20.78
CA VAL A 451 -4.84 23.05 19.84
C VAL A 451 -5.31 24.09 18.83
N GLN A 452 -5.05 23.82 17.56
CA GLN A 452 -5.32 24.78 16.49
C GLN A 452 -6.80 24.73 16.07
N PRO A 453 -7.44 25.89 15.85
CA PRO A 453 -8.72 25.95 15.18
C PRO A 453 -8.65 25.28 13.81
N ILE A 454 -9.69 24.54 13.44
CA ILE A 454 -9.74 23.84 12.16
C ILE A 454 -10.51 24.69 11.16
N VAL A 455 -9.88 25.00 10.02
CA VAL A 455 -10.57 25.58 8.86
C VAL A 455 -11.14 24.44 8.01
N PRO A 456 -12.48 24.30 7.87
CA PRO A 456 -13.07 23.24 7.09
C PRO A 456 -12.79 23.42 5.59
N LYS A 457 -12.55 22.31 4.89
CA LYS A 457 -12.43 22.30 3.43
C LYS A 457 -13.79 21.95 2.83
N ASN A 458 -14.38 22.89 2.11
CA ASN A 458 -15.68 22.71 1.44
C ASN A 458 -15.52 22.01 0.08
N ASP A 459 -15.00 20.78 0.08
CA ASP A 459 -14.94 19.98 -1.15
C ASP A 459 -16.27 19.24 -1.38
N ARG A 460 -17.04 19.69 -2.37
CA ARG A 460 -18.30 19.05 -2.81
C ARG A 460 -18.11 18.11 -3.99
N ASN A 461 -16.86 17.85 -4.40
CA ASN A 461 -16.53 16.99 -5.53
C ASN A 461 -16.20 15.56 -5.06
N TYR A 462 -17.19 14.88 -4.49
CA TYR A 462 -17.11 13.48 -4.14
C TYR A 462 -18.37 12.70 -4.53
N LEU A 463 -18.18 11.40 -4.74
CA LEU A 463 -19.25 10.43 -4.95
C LEU A 463 -19.39 9.57 -3.69
N LEU A 464 -20.63 9.32 -3.30
CA LEU A 464 -21.03 8.38 -2.28
C LEU A 464 -21.63 7.16 -2.98
N VAL A 465 -21.15 5.98 -2.62
CA VAL A 465 -21.71 4.69 -3.04
C VAL A 465 -22.17 3.99 -1.78
N VAL A 466 -23.47 4.04 -1.51
CA VAL A 466 -24.05 3.30 -0.39
C VAL A 466 -24.27 1.87 -0.86
N PHE A 467 -23.84 0.87 -0.10
CA PHE A 467 -23.96 -0.53 -0.51
C PHE A 467 -24.23 -1.45 0.67
N ASP A 468 -24.79 -2.62 0.35
CA ASP A 468 -25.08 -3.69 1.29
C ASP A 468 -24.94 -5.06 0.59
N PHE A 469 -24.61 -6.10 1.36
CA PHE A 469 -24.41 -7.46 0.87
C PHE A 469 -25.34 -8.45 1.57
N GLU A 470 -25.93 -9.33 0.77
CA GLU A 470 -26.50 -10.58 1.27
C GLU A 470 -25.59 -11.75 0.95
N CYS A 471 -25.55 -12.70 1.88
CA CYS A 471 -24.68 -13.87 1.81
C CYS A 471 -25.48 -15.15 2.06
N GLU A 472 -25.15 -16.19 1.31
CA GLU A 472 -25.45 -17.56 1.73
C GLU A 472 -24.38 -18.07 2.71
N LEU A 473 -24.78 -18.98 3.60
CA LEU A 473 -23.92 -19.62 4.59
C LEU A 473 -23.63 -21.06 4.15
N ILE A 474 -22.35 -21.38 3.86
CA ILE A 474 -21.97 -22.69 3.34
C ILE A 474 -20.99 -23.36 4.28
N SER A 475 -21.31 -24.59 4.69
CA SER A 475 -20.40 -25.45 5.46
C SER A 475 -19.78 -26.54 4.59
N PRO A 476 -18.49 -26.85 4.72
CA PRO A 476 -17.86 -27.96 4.00
C PRO A 476 -18.46 -29.33 4.36
N ILE A 477 -19.07 -29.46 5.54
CA ILE A 477 -19.65 -30.71 6.04
C ILE A 477 -21.13 -30.80 5.67
N LYS A 478 -21.90 -29.74 5.90
CA LYS A 478 -23.35 -29.71 5.67
C LYS A 478 -23.72 -29.46 4.20
N ASN A 479 -22.86 -28.80 3.42
CA ASN A 479 -23.10 -28.37 2.04
C ASN A 479 -21.97 -28.85 1.10
N LYS A 480 -21.73 -30.17 1.08
CA LYS A 480 -20.57 -30.78 0.39
C LYS A 480 -20.53 -30.46 -1.11
N ASP A 481 -21.67 -30.48 -1.78
CA ASP A 481 -21.70 -30.33 -3.24
C ASP A 481 -21.55 -28.86 -3.64
N GLU A 482 -22.21 -27.95 -2.94
CA GLU A 482 -22.03 -26.50 -3.11
C GLU A 482 -20.57 -26.09 -2.83
N TRP A 483 -19.96 -26.66 -1.79
CA TRP A 483 -18.55 -26.43 -1.46
C TRP A 483 -17.60 -26.91 -2.58
N LYS A 484 -17.85 -28.08 -3.17
CA LYS A 484 -17.07 -28.59 -4.32
C LYS A 484 -17.22 -27.68 -5.53
N CYS A 485 -18.42 -27.20 -5.83
CA CYS A 485 -18.67 -26.26 -6.92
C CYS A 485 -17.85 -24.97 -6.76
N LEU A 486 -17.86 -24.35 -5.58
CA LEU A 486 -17.05 -23.16 -5.29
C LEU A 486 -15.55 -23.40 -5.48
N LYS A 487 -15.06 -24.59 -5.10
CA LYS A 487 -13.66 -24.98 -5.31
C LYS A 487 -13.32 -25.12 -6.79
N ASN A 488 -14.20 -25.78 -7.56
CA ASN A 488 -14.01 -25.98 -9.00
C ASN A 488 -14.07 -24.66 -9.79
N ASP A 489 -14.91 -23.72 -9.36
CA ASP A 489 -14.99 -22.37 -9.94
C ASP A 489 -13.83 -21.43 -9.49
N GLY A 490 -12.90 -21.92 -8.67
CA GLY A 490 -11.75 -21.15 -8.19
C GLY A 490 -12.13 -19.99 -7.24
N LEU A 491 -13.30 -20.09 -6.59
CA LEU A 491 -13.79 -19.08 -5.64
C LEU A 491 -13.25 -19.32 -4.22
N ILE A 492 -12.81 -20.54 -3.91
CA ILE A 492 -12.13 -20.91 -2.66
C ILE A 492 -10.83 -21.66 -2.93
N SER A 493 -9.78 -21.41 -2.13
CA SER A 493 -8.43 -21.98 -2.33
C SER A 493 -7.88 -22.70 -1.10
N LEU A 494 -8.75 -23.14 -0.18
CA LEU A 494 -8.32 -23.88 1.01
C LEU A 494 -7.81 -25.27 0.62
N ASN A 495 -6.50 -25.48 0.77
CA ASN A 495 -5.86 -26.78 0.58
C ASN A 495 -6.17 -27.75 1.74
N ASN A 496 -6.43 -27.22 2.94
CA ASN A 496 -6.83 -27.98 4.11
C ASN A 496 -8.27 -27.62 4.49
N LEU A 497 -9.16 -28.62 4.56
CA LEU A 497 -10.52 -28.45 5.10
C LEU A 497 -10.42 -28.16 6.61
N PRO A 498 -11.09 -27.13 7.13
CA PRO A 498 -11.24 -26.98 8.57
C PRO A 498 -11.95 -28.22 9.13
N ASN A 499 -11.35 -28.90 10.11
CA ASN A 499 -11.96 -30.03 10.82
C ASN A 499 -13.03 -29.58 11.84
N ASP A 500 -13.48 -28.33 11.77
CA ASP A 500 -14.46 -27.74 12.69
C ASP A 500 -15.86 -27.86 12.09
N GLU A 501 -16.75 -28.60 12.77
CA GLU A 501 -18.13 -28.80 12.34
C GLU A 501 -18.96 -27.51 12.36
N ASN A 502 -18.52 -26.50 13.09
CA ASN A 502 -19.16 -25.19 13.17
C ASN A 502 -18.64 -24.20 12.12
N TYR A 503 -17.64 -24.58 11.31
CA TYR A 503 -17.12 -23.70 10.28
C TYR A 503 -18.17 -23.44 9.19
N GLN A 504 -18.46 -22.16 8.95
CA GLN A 504 -19.31 -21.67 7.88
C GLN A 504 -18.61 -20.54 7.11
N LEU A 505 -18.72 -20.58 5.79
CA LEU A 505 -18.25 -19.55 4.88
C LEU A 505 -19.41 -18.66 4.49
N HIS A 506 -19.23 -17.34 4.66
CA HIS A 506 -20.10 -16.35 4.05
C HIS A 506 -19.74 -16.16 2.58
N HIS A 507 -20.65 -16.51 1.69
CA HIS A 507 -20.50 -16.34 0.25
C HIS A 507 -21.51 -15.32 -0.26
N VAL A 508 -21.02 -14.19 -0.80
CA VAL A 508 -21.88 -13.09 -1.27
C VAL A 508 -22.71 -13.55 -2.46
N ASN A 509 -24.02 -13.42 -2.35
CA ASN A 509 -24.95 -13.81 -3.40
C ASN A 509 -25.85 -12.68 -3.91
N CYS A 510 -25.96 -11.57 -3.19
CA CYS A 510 -26.54 -10.34 -3.70
C CYS A 510 -25.76 -9.12 -3.19
N VAL A 511 -25.58 -8.15 -4.07
CA VAL A 511 -24.99 -6.84 -3.74
C VAL A 511 -25.94 -5.79 -4.30
N SER A 512 -26.38 -4.85 -3.47
CA SER A 512 -27.15 -3.68 -3.93
C SER A 512 -26.39 -2.39 -3.62
N THR A 513 -26.52 -1.39 -4.50
CA THR A 513 -25.78 -0.13 -4.39
C THR A 513 -26.61 1.07 -4.82
N LEU A 514 -26.39 2.22 -4.18
CA LEU A 514 -27.02 3.50 -4.52
C LEU A 514 -25.98 4.62 -4.70
N LEU A 515 -26.04 5.29 -5.85
CA LEU A 515 -25.16 6.41 -6.22
C LEU A 515 -25.70 7.77 -5.77
N ILE A 516 -24.94 8.47 -4.94
CA ILE A 516 -25.30 9.78 -4.38
C ILE A 516 -24.08 10.72 -4.45
N CYS A 517 -24.28 12.03 -4.59
CA CYS A 517 -23.19 13.01 -4.47
C CYS A 517 -23.65 14.25 -3.70
N ALA A 518 -22.71 15.05 -3.19
CA ALA A 518 -23.00 16.26 -2.43
C ALA A 518 -24.01 17.20 -3.10
N ARG A 519 -23.91 17.37 -4.43
CA ARG A 519 -24.84 18.22 -5.20
C ARG A 519 -26.25 17.63 -5.26
N CYS A 520 -26.37 16.32 -5.45
CA CYS A 520 -27.68 15.65 -5.48
C CYS A 520 -28.32 15.64 -4.09
N MET A 521 -27.55 15.45 -3.01
CA MET A 521 -28.05 15.54 -1.63
C MET A 521 -28.63 16.92 -1.30
N SER A 522 -28.01 17.97 -1.81
CA SER A 522 -28.45 19.35 -1.62
C SER A 522 -29.74 19.68 -2.40
N SER A 523 -29.91 19.09 -3.59
CA SER A 523 -31.05 19.35 -4.48
C SER A 523 -32.21 18.36 -4.33
N ASN A 524 -32.09 17.35 -3.46
CA ASN A 524 -33.01 16.20 -3.35
C ASN A 524 -33.13 15.29 -4.59
N ASN A 525 -32.50 15.63 -5.72
CA ASN A 525 -32.46 14.81 -6.94
C ASN A 525 -31.79 13.43 -6.76
N TRP A 526 -31.23 13.13 -5.59
CA TRP A 526 -30.68 11.82 -5.27
C TRP A 526 -31.76 10.73 -5.11
N LYS A 527 -33.03 11.13 -4.93
CA LYS A 527 -34.18 10.24 -4.86
C LYS A 527 -34.68 9.77 -6.25
N ASP A 528 -34.25 10.44 -7.32
CA ASP A 528 -34.64 10.09 -8.68
C ASP A 528 -34.06 8.74 -9.11
N VAL A 529 -34.78 7.98 -9.93
CA VAL A 529 -34.32 6.66 -10.43
C VAL A 529 -33.01 6.78 -11.21
N THR A 530 -32.85 7.87 -11.97
CA THR A 530 -31.64 8.15 -12.77
C THR A 530 -30.92 9.39 -12.27
N THR A 531 -29.64 9.53 -12.63
CA THR A 531 -28.80 10.66 -12.24
C THR A 531 -29.03 11.94 -13.04
N GLY A 532 -29.89 11.91 -14.06
CA GLY A 532 -30.13 13.02 -14.98
C GLY A 532 -28.83 13.56 -15.59
N ASN A 533 -28.63 14.87 -15.55
CA ASN A 533 -27.43 15.54 -16.10
C ASN A 533 -26.26 15.65 -15.10
N CYS A 534 -26.25 14.87 -14.02
CA CYS A 534 -25.24 14.99 -12.96
C CYS A 534 -23.88 14.42 -13.38
N LYS A 535 -22.90 15.29 -13.70
CA LYS A 535 -21.52 14.88 -14.05
C LYS A 535 -20.80 14.08 -12.94
N ILE A 536 -21.10 14.33 -11.67
CA ILE A 536 -20.45 13.62 -10.55
C ILE A 536 -21.01 12.19 -10.42
N CYS A 537 -22.34 12.03 -10.48
CA CYS A 537 -22.98 10.70 -10.42
C CYS A 537 -22.91 9.94 -11.76
N GLY A 538 -22.48 10.60 -12.85
CA GLY A 538 -22.52 10.09 -14.21
C GLY A 538 -23.79 10.55 -14.91
N ILE A 539 -23.75 10.89 -16.19
CA ILE A 539 -24.93 11.39 -16.93
C ILE A 539 -25.83 10.20 -17.30
N GLY A 540 -27.12 10.28 -16.98
CA GLY A 540 -28.14 9.29 -17.35
C GLY A 540 -27.98 7.91 -16.72
N ALA A 541 -27.14 7.76 -15.69
CA ALA A 541 -26.91 6.48 -15.03
C ALA A 541 -28.07 6.13 -14.08
N THR A 542 -28.42 4.85 -14.00
CA THR A 542 -29.29 4.32 -12.94
C THR A 542 -28.62 4.48 -11.58
N ARG A 543 -29.33 5.03 -10.59
CA ARG A 543 -28.78 5.24 -9.24
C ARG A 543 -28.68 3.95 -8.45
N MET A 544 -29.75 3.15 -8.45
CA MET A 544 -29.81 1.85 -7.80
C MET A 544 -29.33 0.78 -8.77
N ARG A 545 -28.43 -0.10 -8.32
CA ARG A 545 -27.95 -1.25 -9.09
C ARG A 545 -27.71 -2.43 -8.17
N SER A 546 -28.08 -3.61 -8.65
CA SER A 546 -27.87 -4.85 -7.92
C SER A 546 -27.26 -5.94 -8.79
N TRP A 547 -26.41 -6.77 -8.18
CA TRP A 547 -25.80 -7.95 -8.79
C TRP A 547 -26.21 -9.17 -7.97
N THR A 548 -26.71 -10.20 -8.63
CA THR A 548 -27.19 -11.41 -7.96
C THR A 548 -26.50 -12.66 -8.51
N SER A 549 -26.45 -13.72 -7.72
CA SER A 549 -25.94 -15.02 -8.15
C SER A 549 -26.80 -15.71 -9.21
N ALA A 550 -28.03 -15.20 -9.45
CA ALA A 550 -28.85 -15.64 -10.57
C ALA A 550 -28.31 -15.16 -11.92
N ASP A 551 -27.65 -14.00 -11.94
CA ASP A 551 -27.14 -13.35 -13.15
C ASP A 551 -25.62 -13.48 -13.31
N PHE A 552 -24.89 -13.59 -12.20
CA PHE A 552 -23.43 -13.57 -12.17
C PHE A 552 -22.86 -14.70 -11.32
N LYS A 553 -21.78 -15.34 -11.79
CA LYS A 553 -21.07 -16.36 -11.00
C LYS A 553 -20.51 -15.82 -9.67
N ASN A 554 -20.05 -14.57 -9.66
CA ASN A 554 -19.55 -13.93 -8.46
C ASN A 554 -20.02 -12.46 -8.42
N PRO A 555 -21.15 -12.18 -7.75
CA PRO A 555 -21.72 -10.83 -7.66
C PRO A 555 -20.76 -9.81 -7.03
N LEU A 556 -19.96 -10.22 -6.04
CA LEU A 556 -18.99 -9.35 -5.37
C LEU A 556 -17.91 -8.85 -6.34
N ARG A 557 -17.38 -9.73 -7.20
CA ARG A 557 -16.36 -9.36 -8.18
C ARG A 557 -16.90 -8.42 -9.25
N GLU A 558 -18.12 -8.65 -9.73
CA GLU A 558 -18.77 -7.78 -10.71
C GLU A 558 -19.05 -6.39 -10.13
N PHE A 559 -19.51 -6.32 -8.88
CA PHE A 559 -19.64 -5.05 -8.15
C PHE A 559 -18.29 -4.33 -8.03
N LEU A 560 -17.22 -5.03 -7.65
CA LEU A 560 -15.89 -4.43 -7.51
C LEU A 560 -15.33 -3.96 -8.85
N ASP A 561 -15.50 -4.73 -9.94
CA ASP A 561 -15.07 -4.32 -11.27
C ASP A 561 -15.82 -3.06 -11.73
N TRP A 562 -17.15 -3.02 -11.51
CA TRP A 562 -17.94 -1.82 -11.77
C TRP A 562 -17.47 -0.62 -10.94
N LEU A 563 -17.18 -0.80 -9.65
CA LEU A 563 -16.75 0.27 -8.75
C LEU A 563 -15.35 0.82 -9.11
N ILE A 564 -14.42 -0.05 -9.52
CA ILE A 564 -13.00 0.25 -9.77
C ILE A 564 -12.73 0.70 -11.21
N VAL A 565 -13.49 0.15 -12.17
CA VAL A 565 -13.28 0.34 -13.61
C VAL A 565 -14.51 0.97 -14.28
N GLY A 566 -15.71 0.49 -13.96
CA GLY A 566 -16.97 0.86 -14.60
C GLY A 566 -17.48 2.28 -14.31
N LEU A 567 -17.07 2.90 -13.20
CA LEU A 567 -17.48 4.25 -12.81
C LEU A 567 -16.89 5.38 -13.69
N GLY A 568 -16.08 5.08 -14.71
CA GLY A 568 -15.65 6.05 -15.73
C GLY A 568 -14.41 6.87 -15.36
N ARG A 569 -13.53 7.08 -16.36
CA ARG A 569 -12.19 7.69 -16.18
C ARG A 569 -12.18 9.22 -16.08
N GLU A 570 -13.29 9.87 -16.42
CA GLU A 570 -13.41 11.33 -16.43
C GLU A 570 -13.65 11.92 -15.03
N ARG A 571 -13.90 11.07 -14.02
CA ARG A 571 -14.11 11.50 -12.64
C ARG A 571 -12.82 11.94 -11.96
N SER A 572 -12.83 13.16 -11.41
CA SER A 572 -11.70 13.75 -10.68
C SER A 572 -11.80 13.62 -9.15
N GLY A 573 -13.02 13.44 -8.61
CA GLY A 573 -13.31 13.39 -7.18
C GLY A 573 -13.06 12.04 -6.49
N ARG A 574 -12.98 12.05 -5.15
CA ARG A 574 -12.89 10.83 -4.31
C ARG A 574 -14.25 10.12 -4.25
N THR A 575 -14.22 8.78 -4.21
CA THR A 575 -15.41 7.95 -3.98
C THR A 575 -15.38 7.39 -2.56
N TYR A 576 -16.48 7.57 -1.84
CA TYR A 576 -16.72 7.03 -0.52
C TYR A 576 -17.76 5.92 -0.63
N ALA A 577 -17.30 4.68 -0.51
CA ALA A 577 -18.18 3.52 -0.46
C ALA A 577 -18.55 3.25 1.00
N ILE A 578 -19.84 3.25 1.32
CA ILE A 578 -20.32 3.16 2.70
C ILE A 578 -21.29 2.00 2.82
N SER A 579 -21.02 1.09 3.76
CA SER A 579 -21.97 0.10 4.24
C SER A 579 -22.28 0.32 5.72
N HIS A 580 -23.21 -0.45 6.27
CA HIS A 580 -23.60 -0.39 7.67
C HIS A 580 -23.10 -1.61 8.42
N TYR A 581 -22.29 -1.39 9.46
CA TYR A 581 -21.58 -2.44 10.20
C TYR A 581 -20.52 -3.20 9.38
N GLY A 582 -20.20 -2.72 8.17
CA GLY A 582 -19.26 -3.39 7.27
C GLY A 582 -17.84 -3.48 7.77
N GLY A 583 -17.44 -2.62 8.72
CA GLY A 583 -16.12 -2.65 9.34
C GLY A 583 -15.82 -3.96 10.08
N ARG A 584 -16.85 -4.78 10.35
CA ARG A 584 -16.73 -6.13 10.92
C ARG A 584 -17.30 -7.23 10.00
N TYR A 585 -17.85 -6.87 8.85
CA TYR A 585 -18.54 -7.78 7.95
C TYR A 585 -18.19 -7.51 6.47
N ASP A 586 -18.95 -6.66 5.76
CA ASP A 586 -18.82 -6.44 4.30
C ASP A 586 -17.40 -6.10 3.85
N MET A 587 -16.72 -5.23 4.62
CA MET A 587 -15.39 -4.75 4.27
C MET A 587 -14.34 -5.88 4.32
N HIS A 588 -14.57 -6.92 5.12
CA HIS A 588 -13.70 -8.10 5.14
C HIS A 588 -13.87 -8.96 3.88
N LEU A 589 -15.12 -9.11 3.40
CA LEU A 589 -15.42 -9.89 2.20
C LEU A 589 -14.77 -9.23 0.97
N LEU A 590 -14.95 -7.93 0.78
CA LEU A 590 -14.33 -7.20 -0.34
C LEU A 590 -12.79 -7.12 -0.23
N LEU A 591 -12.23 -7.05 0.99
CA LEU A 591 -10.77 -6.95 1.16
C LEU A 591 -10.06 -8.20 0.61
N GLY A 592 -10.69 -9.36 0.74
CA GLY A 592 -10.21 -10.61 0.18
C GLY A 592 -10.07 -10.56 -1.34
N ASP A 593 -11.13 -10.15 -2.05
CA ASP A 593 -11.12 -10.07 -3.52
C ASP A 593 -10.26 -8.92 -4.05
N LEU A 594 -10.20 -7.77 -3.36
CA LEU A 594 -9.30 -6.66 -3.73
C LEU A 594 -7.84 -7.13 -3.83
N ILE A 595 -7.37 -7.91 -2.86
CA ILE A 595 -5.99 -8.39 -2.81
C ILE A 595 -5.78 -9.58 -3.77
N LYS A 596 -6.64 -10.60 -3.68
CA LYS A 596 -6.43 -11.87 -4.39
C LYS A 596 -6.77 -11.80 -5.87
N HIS A 597 -7.86 -11.11 -6.23
CA HIS A 597 -8.35 -11.07 -7.60
C HIS A 597 -7.86 -9.84 -8.35
N PHE A 598 -8.00 -8.66 -7.74
CA PHE A 598 -7.61 -7.40 -8.40
C PHE A 598 -6.13 -7.05 -8.21
N GLY A 599 -5.39 -7.74 -7.34
CA GLY A 599 -3.98 -7.46 -7.07
C GLY A 599 -3.74 -6.06 -6.47
N ILE A 600 -4.76 -5.50 -5.83
CA ILE A 600 -4.72 -4.16 -5.21
C ILE A 600 -4.36 -4.32 -3.74
N GLU A 601 -3.30 -3.63 -3.32
CA GLU A 601 -2.93 -3.51 -1.91
C GLU A 601 -3.51 -2.20 -1.32
N PRO A 602 -4.64 -2.24 -0.57
CA PRO A 602 -5.22 -1.05 0.01
C PRO A 602 -4.45 -0.60 1.27
N LYS A 603 -4.52 0.70 1.58
CA LYS A 603 -4.10 1.21 2.89
C LYS A 603 -5.26 0.99 3.88
N ILE A 604 -4.98 0.36 5.02
CA ILE A 604 -6.02 -0.02 6.00
C ILE A 604 -5.85 0.79 7.29
N THR A 605 -6.96 1.32 7.80
CA THR A 605 -7.07 1.89 9.15
C THR A 605 -7.95 0.97 9.99
N ARG A 606 -7.42 0.39 11.08
CA ARG A 606 -8.12 -0.63 11.89
C ARG A 606 -7.82 -0.54 13.38
N THR A 607 -8.70 -1.10 14.21
CA THR A 607 -8.43 -1.41 15.62
C THR A 607 -8.83 -2.85 15.89
N GLY A 608 -7.86 -3.68 16.26
CA GLY A 608 -8.05 -5.14 16.26
C GLY A 608 -8.50 -5.61 14.87
N ASN A 609 -9.59 -6.39 14.82
CA ASN A 609 -10.18 -6.85 13.57
C ASN A 609 -11.16 -5.86 12.94
N LYS A 610 -11.58 -4.80 13.64
CA LYS A 610 -12.52 -3.81 13.10
C LYS A 610 -11.82 -2.87 12.13
N LEU A 611 -12.29 -2.83 10.89
CA LEU A 611 -11.84 -1.93 9.83
C LEU A 611 -12.61 -0.60 9.89
N TYR A 612 -11.90 0.51 10.07
CA TYR A 612 -12.50 1.87 9.99
C TYR A 612 -12.47 2.42 8.57
N GLU A 613 -11.37 2.17 7.84
CA GLU A 613 -11.22 2.59 6.46
C GLU A 613 -10.37 1.59 5.68
N VAL A 614 -10.84 1.19 4.50
CA VAL A 614 -10.02 0.49 3.49
C VAL A 614 -9.87 1.44 2.30
N LEU A 615 -8.63 1.80 1.98
CA LEU A 615 -8.33 2.90 1.07
C LEU A 615 -7.57 2.41 -0.16
N VAL A 616 -8.23 2.48 -1.32
CA VAL A 616 -7.65 2.16 -2.63
C VAL A 616 -7.14 3.45 -3.28
N LYS A 617 -5.82 3.55 -3.43
CA LYS A 617 -5.17 4.71 -4.07
C LYS A 617 -5.32 4.65 -5.59
N LYS A 618 -5.37 5.83 -6.22
CA LYS A 618 -5.39 5.98 -7.67
C LYS A 618 -4.15 5.34 -8.32
N GLN A 619 -4.36 4.47 -9.31
CA GLN A 619 -3.31 3.83 -10.12
C GLN A 619 -3.61 3.96 -11.62
N ARG A 620 -2.63 3.69 -12.49
CA ARG A 620 -2.82 3.78 -13.95
C ARG A 620 -3.77 2.66 -14.42
N GLY A 621 -4.97 3.03 -14.84
CA GLY A 621 -6.04 2.08 -15.22
C GLY A 621 -7.15 1.90 -14.19
N ILE A 622 -6.96 2.38 -12.95
CA ILE A 622 -7.94 2.35 -11.85
C ILE A 622 -8.47 3.78 -11.61
N CYS A 623 -9.78 3.99 -11.65
CA CYS A 623 -10.42 5.29 -11.43
C CYS A 623 -11.61 5.14 -10.47
N PRO A 624 -11.82 6.02 -9.45
CA PRO A 624 -10.96 7.03 -8.83
C PRO A 624 -10.34 6.54 -7.51
N TYR A 625 -9.96 7.46 -6.60
CA TYR A 625 -9.54 7.15 -5.23
C TYR A 625 -10.76 6.65 -4.44
N ILE A 626 -10.75 5.40 -3.96
CA ILE A 626 -11.92 4.78 -3.30
C ILE A 626 -11.63 4.57 -1.81
N SER A 627 -12.62 4.90 -0.98
CA SER A 627 -12.57 4.79 0.46
C SER A 627 -13.78 4.02 0.96
N PHE A 628 -13.58 2.79 1.41
CA PHE A 628 -14.61 2.02 2.09
C PHE A 628 -14.67 2.43 3.55
N ARG A 629 -15.86 2.74 4.06
CA ARG A 629 -16.11 3.19 5.44
C ARG A 629 -17.37 2.53 5.99
N ASP A 630 -17.44 2.49 7.31
CA ASP A 630 -18.55 1.90 8.05
C ASP A 630 -19.37 2.98 8.75
N SER A 631 -20.64 3.09 8.35
CA SER A 631 -21.58 4.06 8.89
C SER A 631 -22.00 3.82 10.34
N PHE A 632 -21.86 2.59 10.83
CA PHE A 632 -22.15 2.26 12.22
C PHE A 632 -21.28 3.10 13.19
N ASN A 633 -20.08 3.52 12.77
CA ASN A 633 -19.22 4.38 13.58
C ASN A 633 -19.77 5.80 13.79
N TRP A 634 -20.74 6.23 13.00
CA TRP A 634 -21.43 7.51 13.18
C TRP A 634 -22.74 7.37 13.94
N THR A 635 -23.49 6.29 13.74
CA THR A 635 -24.83 6.15 14.32
C THR A 635 -24.88 5.28 15.57
N MET A 636 -24.03 4.25 15.67
CA MET A 636 -23.99 3.27 16.76
C MET A 636 -25.34 2.60 17.07
N LEU A 637 -26.21 2.49 16.06
CA LEU A 637 -27.55 1.90 16.14
C LEU A 637 -27.73 0.87 15.02
N LYS A 638 -28.66 -0.08 15.20
CA LYS A 638 -29.05 -1.00 14.12
C LYS A 638 -29.72 -0.23 12.98
N LEU A 639 -29.56 -0.71 11.75
CA LEU A 639 -30.15 -0.08 10.57
C LEU A 639 -31.67 0.13 10.69
N GLU A 640 -32.39 -0.87 11.23
CA GLU A 640 -33.84 -0.83 11.46
C GLU A 640 -34.29 0.27 12.44
N GLN A 641 -33.40 0.76 13.30
CA GLN A 641 -33.69 1.80 14.29
C GLN A 641 -33.44 3.21 13.75
N LEU A 642 -32.67 3.36 12.66
CA LEU A 642 -32.28 4.66 12.10
C LEU A 642 -33.46 5.51 11.62
N PRO A 643 -34.50 4.95 10.96
CA PRO A 643 -35.66 5.74 10.54
C PRO A 643 -36.33 6.46 11.71
N LYS A 644 -36.56 5.74 12.82
CA LYS A 644 -37.15 6.31 14.03
C LYS A 644 -36.21 7.29 14.74
N ALA A 645 -34.93 6.93 14.89
CA ALA A 645 -33.94 7.74 15.60
C ALA A 645 -33.65 9.08 14.91
N LEU A 646 -33.71 9.13 13.57
CA LEU A 646 -33.42 10.32 12.76
C LEU A 646 -34.66 11.02 12.21
N ALA A 647 -35.86 10.55 12.57
CA ALA A 647 -37.15 11.01 12.04
C ALA A 647 -37.12 11.10 10.50
N LEU A 648 -36.85 9.97 9.84
CA LEU A 648 -36.76 9.90 8.39
C LEU A 648 -38.16 9.74 7.79
N ASP A 649 -38.52 10.62 6.85
CA ASP A 649 -39.73 10.51 6.04
C ASP A 649 -39.51 9.45 4.94
N ILE A 650 -39.65 8.17 5.31
CA ILE A 650 -39.55 7.04 4.39
C ILE A 650 -40.92 6.36 4.34
N ASP A 651 -41.52 6.34 3.15
CA ASP A 651 -42.81 5.73 2.85
C ASP A 651 -42.64 4.24 2.48
N GLU A 652 -41.69 3.57 3.11
CA GLU A 652 -41.42 2.14 2.93
C GLU A 652 -42.10 1.41 4.09
N GLY A 653 -43.12 0.58 3.79
CA GLY A 653 -44.07 -0.05 4.72
C GLY A 653 -43.48 -1.01 5.77
N GLY A 654 -42.56 -0.52 6.59
CA GLY A 654 -41.75 -1.33 7.51
C GLY A 654 -40.75 -2.21 6.77
N LYS A 655 -39.66 -2.59 7.45
CA LYS A 655 -38.74 -3.60 6.94
C LYS A 655 -39.49 -4.93 6.83
N SER A 656 -39.57 -5.50 5.63
CA SER A 656 -40.19 -6.81 5.41
C SER A 656 -39.36 -7.92 6.07
N PHE A 657 -39.99 -9.06 6.36
CA PHE A 657 -39.30 -10.21 6.93
C PHE A 657 -38.65 -11.03 5.80
N PHE A 658 -37.35 -11.32 5.94
CA PHE A 658 -36.59 -12.08 4.94
C PHE A 658 -36.25 -13.50 5.44
N PRO A 659 -36.44 -14.55 4.61
CA PRO A 659 -36.18 -15.94 4.99
C PRO A 659 -34.69 -16.28 4.87
N HIS A 660 -33.87 -15.82 5.83
CA HIS A 660 -32.42 -16.05 5.82
C HIS A 660 -32.03 -17.54 5.71
N GLY A 661 -32.83 -18.45 6.29
CA GLY A 661 -32.59 -19.89 6.21
C GLY A 661 -32.91 -20.50 4.84
N TRP A 662 -33.60 -19.77 3.95
CA TRP A 662 -33.87 -20.17 2.56
C TRP A 662 -32.87 -19.55 1.57
N ASN A 663 -31.98 -18.67 2.04
CA ASN A 663 -31.03 -17.92 1.21
C ASN A 663 -29.85 -18.80 0.73
N PHE A 664 -30.10 -19.58 -0.31
CA PHE A 664 -29.09 -20.39 -1.01
C PHE A 664 -29.14 -20.15 -2.51
N ASN A 665 -27.99 -20.15 -3.16
CA ASN A 665 -27.87 -19.92 -4.60
C ASN A 665 -28.69 -20.90 -5.45
N LYS A 666 -28.78 -22.17 -5.00
CA LYS A 666 -29.62 -23.19 -5.65
C LYS A 666 -31.11 -22.86 -5.66
N ASN A 667 -31.57 -22.04 -4.72
CA ASN A 667 -32.97 -21.64 -4.58
C ASN A 667 -33.33 -20.39 -5.39
N MET A 668 -32.35 -19.69 -5.99
CA MET A 668 -32.58 -18.40 -6.67
C MET A 668 -33.65 -18.47 -7.76
N ASN A 669 -33.68 -19.56 -8.53
CA ASN A 669 -34.61 -19.74 -9.66
C ASN A 669 -35.85 -20.59 -9.30
N VAL A 670 -36.03 -20.96 -8.02
CA VAL A 670 -37.19 -21.72 -7.56
C VAL A 670 -38.35 -20.77 -7.31
N ARG A 671 -39.53 -21.08 -7.88
CA ARG A 671 -40.79 -20.37 -7.61
C ARG A 671 -41.65 -21.21 -6.68
N LEU A 672 -42.08 -20.62 -5.57
CA LEU A 672 -43.01 -21.22 -4.62
C LEU A 672 -44.39 -20.57 -4.75
N ASN A 673 -45.44 -21.36 -4.56
CA ASN A 673 -46.84 -20.89 -4.57
C ASN A 673 -47.26 -20.23 -3.24
N GLY A 674 -46.37 -20.23 -2.25
CA GLY A 674 -46.54 -19.65 -0.91
C GLY A 674 -45.18 -19.24 -0.36
N LEU A 675 -45.17 -18.56 0.80
CA LEU A 675 -43.92 -18.20 1.48
C LEU A 675 -43.14 -19.44 1.93
N PRO A 676 -41.80 -19.35 2.08
CA PRO A 676 -41.02 -20.38 2.75
C PRO A 676 -41.58 -20.69 4.15
N ASP A 677 -41.32 -21.89 4.63
CA ASP A 677 -41.71 -22.29 5.99
C ASP A 677 -41.21 -21.30 7.05
N GLN A 678 -42.04 -21.04 8.07
CA GLN A 678 -41.78 -20.12 9.17
C GLN A 678 -40.40 -20.34 9.81
N GLN A 679 -39.91 -21.58 9.87
CA GLN A 679 -38.58 -21.90 10.43
C GLN A 679 -37.43 -21.17 9.72
N TYR A 680 -37.56 -20.88 8.41
CA TYR A 680 -36.51 -20.22 7.63
C TYR A 680 -36.35 -18.73 7.94
N TYR A 681 -37.26 -18.17 8.73
CA TYR A 681 -37.19 -16.79 9.23
C TYR A 681 -36.59 -16.68 10.63
N TYR A 682 -36.23 -17.81 11.26
CA TYR A 682 -35.66 -17.89 12.61
C TYR A 682 -36.49 -17.17 13.71
N PRO A 683 -37.79 -17.48 13.88
CA PRO A 683 -38.65 -16.83 14.87
C PRO A 683 -38.13 -16.94 16.31
N ASP A 684 -37.42 -18.02 16.64
CA ASP A 684 -36.87 -18.24 17.99
C ASP A 684 -35.70 -17.31 18.34
N SER A 685 -35.05 -16.72 17.34
CA SER A 685 -34.02 -15.71 17.53
C SER A 685 -34.58 -14.28 17.69
N MET A 686 -35.88 -14.09 17.43
CA MET A 686 -36.53 -12.78 17.49
C MET A 686 -36.92 -12.44 18.94
N GLY A 687 -36.78 -11.17 19.31
CA GLY A 687 -37.36 -10.66 20.57
C GLY A 687 -38.90 -10.74 20.55
N LYS A 688 -39.52 -10.82 21.74
CA LYS A 688 -40.97 -11.06 21.91
C LYS A 688 -41.85 -10.19 21.02
N GLU A 689 -41.65 -8.87 21.02
CA GLU A 689 -42.46 -7.93 20.22
C GLU A 689 -42.30 -8.13 18.71
N ARG A 690 -41.08 -8.45 18.25
CA ARG A 690 -40.81 -8.68 16.82
C ARG A 690 -41.40 -10.00 16.35
N ARG A 691 -41.37 -11.03 17.21
CA ARG A 691 -41.97 -12.35 16.93
C ARG A 691 -43.48 -12.26 16.72
N ILE A 692 -44.19 -11.49 17.57
CA ILE A 692 -45.64 -11.28 17.42
C ILE A 692 -45.94 -10.63 16.06
N LYS A 693 -45.23 -9.55 15.71
CA LYS A 693 -45.38 -8.87 14.41
C LYS A 693 -45.08 -9.79 13.23
N PHE A 694 -44.09 -10.68 13.38
CA PHE A 694 -43.75 -11.66 12.36
C PHE A 694 -44.84 -12.70 12.18
N GLU A 695 -45.39 -13.26 13.25
CA GLU A 695 -46.45 -14.27 13.21
C GLU A 695 -47.74 -13.70 12.58
N GLU A 696 -48.11 -12.47 12.92
CA GLU A 696 -49.23 -11.76 12.28
C GLU A 696 -48.98 -11.54 10.79
N TRP A 697 -47.79 -11.05 10.42
CA TRP A 697 -47.42 -10.85 9.02
C TRP A 697 -47.41 -12.16 8.24
N TYR A 698 -46.78 -13.21 8.75
CA TYR A 698 -46.65 -14.50 8.08
C TYR A 698 -48.01 -15.14 7.81
N ASN A 699 -48.91 -15.12 8.81
CA ASN A 699 -50.25 -15.69 8.65
C ASN A 699 -51.08 -14.99 7.57
N ASN A 700 -50.89 -13.68 7.40
CA ASN A 700 -51.57 -12.89 6.38
C ASN A 700 -51.00 -13.11 4.96
N HIS A 701 -49.70 -13.38 4.84
CA HIS A 701 -49.00 -13.43 3.54
C HIS A 701 -48.56 -14.85 3.13
N LYS A 702 -48.80 -15.89 3.94
CA LYS A 702 -48.31 -17.28 3.69
C LYS A 702 -48.66 -17.88 2.33
N ASN A 703 -49.75 -17.43 1.70
CA ASN A 703 -50.22 -17.92 0.41
C ASN A 703 -49.72 -17.08 -0.77
N GLU A 704 -48.89 -16.06 -0.53
CA GLU A 704 -48.33 -15.23 -1.59
C GLU A 704 -47.19 -15.95 -2.31
N PRO A 705 -47.11 -15.83 -3.65
CA PRO A 705 -46.05 -16.47 -4.42
C PRO A 705 -44.68 -15.89 -4.03
N PHE A 706 -43.70 -16.76 -3.84
CA PHE A 706 -42.35 -16.37 -3.42
C PHE A 706 -41.31 -16.75 -4.49
N CYS A 707 -40.44 -15.79 -4.80
CA CYS A 707 -39.26 -15.99 -5.64
C CYS A 707 -38.04 -15.35 -4.98
N LEU A 708 -37.05 -16.16 -4.61
CA LEU A 708 -35.85 -15.68 -3.91
C LEU A 708 -35.08 -14.63 -4.71
N ARG A 709 -34.97 -14.82 -6.04
CA ARG A 709 -34.27 -13.88 -6.94
C ARG A 709 -34.84 -12.46 -6.88
N GLU A 710 -36.16 -12.33 -6.81
CA GLU A 710 -36.83 -11.01 -6.78
C GLU A 710 -36.78 -10.44 -5.36
N GLN A 711 -37.08 -11.27 -4.35
CA GLN A 711 -37.16 -10.86 -2.95
C GLN A 711 -35.82 -10.44 -2.33
N ILE A 712 -34.71 -11.10 -2.69
CA ILE A 712 -33.38 -10.74 -2.16
C ILE A 712 -32.91 -9.36 -2.65
N VAL A 713 -33.25 -9.00 -3.90
CA VAL A 713 -32.94 -7.69 -4.46
C VAL A 713 -33.76 -6.63 -3.76
N GLU A 714 -35.07 -6.84 -3.64
CA GLU A 714 -35.97 -5.90 -2.97
C GLU A 714 -35.52 -5.61 -1.52
N TYR A 715 -35.23 -6.67 -0.75
CA TYR A 715 -34.77 -6.56 0.63
C TYR A 715 -33.44 -5.80 0.74
N CYS A 716 -32.46 -6.17 -0.08
CA CYS A 716 -31.13 -5.54 -0.07
C CYS A 716 -31.19 -4.07 -0.56
N GLU A 717 -32.02 -3.76 -1.55
CA GLU A 717 -32.23 -2.38 -2.00
C GLU A 717 -32.91 -1.51 -0.93
N GLN A 718 -33.88 -2.05 -0.17
CA GLN A 718 -34.50 -1.35 0.96
C GLN A 718 -33.46 -0.97 2.03
N ASP A 719 -32.57 -1.88 2.41
CA ASP A 719 -31.51 -1.60 3.39
C ASP A 719 -30.57 -0.48 2.91
N VAL A 720 -30.21 -0.49 1.63
CA VAL A 720 -29.42 0.59 1.01
C VAL A 720 -30.18 1.93 0.98
N ARG A 721 -31.50 1.93 0.70
CA ARG A 721 -32.33 3.14 0.71
C ARG A 721 -32.45 3.74 2.10
N VAL A 722 -32.70 2.93 3.13
CA VAL A 722 -32.76 3.37 4.53
C VAL A 722 -31.43 3.98 4.95
N LEU A 723 -30.32 3.30 4.64
CA LEU A 723 -28.99 3.80 4.97
C LEU A 723 -28.69 5.14 4.27
N ALA A 724 -29.05 5.26 2.99
CA ALA A 724 -28.87 6.51 2.26
C ALA A 724 -29.65 7.68 2.85
N HIS A 725 -30.92 7.47 3.21
CA HIS A 725 -31.73 8.50 3.90
C HIS A 725 -31.09 8.91 5.23
N ALA A 726 -30.62 7.94 6.02
CA ALA A 726 -29.95 8.19 7.28
C ALA A 726 -28.66 9.03 7.11
N LEU A 727 -27.81 8.70 6.13
CA LEU A 727 -26.57 9.43 5.86
C LEU A 727 -26.83 10.87 5.39
N VAL A 728 -27.82 11.07 4.51
CA VAL A 728 -28.22 12.41 4.05
C VAL A 728 -28.76 13.25 5.21
N LYS A 729 -29.61 12.67 6.07
CA LYS A 729 -30.14 13.36 7.26
C LYS A 729 -29.03 13.70 8.25
N LEU A 730 -28.12 12.76 8.53
CA LEU A 730 -26.96 12.97 9.40
C LEU A 730 -26.10 14.15 8.92
N GLN A 731 -25.78 14.21 7.62
CA GLN A 731 -25.02 15.33 7.06
C GLN A 731 -25.75 16.66 7.27
N ARG A 732 -27.06 16.71 7.03
CA ARG A 732 -27.86 17.93 7.22
C ARG A 732 -27.85 18.40 8.67
N LEU A 733 -28.03 17.49 9.63
CA LEU A 733 -27.97 17.82 11.06
C LEU A 733 -26.62 18.47 11.41
N PHE A 734 -25.49 17.94 10.92
CA PHE A 734 -24.18 18.55 11.17
C PHE A 734 -24.01 19.92 10.50
N PHE A 735 -24.61 20.14 9.33
CA PHE A 735 -24.63 21.45 8.68
C PHE A 735 -25.53 22.47 9.38
N GLU A 736 -26.60 22.03 10.02
CA GLU A 736 -27.52 22.84 10.82
C GLU A 736 -26.89 23.24 12.17
N LEU A 737 -26.08 22.37 12.77
CA LEU A 737 -25.33 22.68 14.00
C LEU A 737 -24.23 23.74 13.80
N ALA A 738 -23.76 23.96 12.57
CA ALA A 738 -22.71 24.93 12.30
C ALA A 738 -23.20 26.36 12.56
N ARG A 739 -22.39 27.18 13.25
CA ARG A 739 -22.78 28.54 13.64
C ARG A 739 -22.97 29.49 12.46
N GLU A 740 -22.31 29.20 11.34
CA GLU A 740 -22.36 29.98 10.12
C GLU A 740 -22.04 29.11 8.89
N PRO A 741 -22.50 29.48 7.67
CA PRO A 741 -22.31 28.66 6.47
C PRO A 741 -20.85 28.38 6.11
N SER A 742 -19.93 29.30 6.42
CA SER A 742 -18.48 29.16 6.18
C SER A 742 -17.83 28.06 7.04
N LYS A 743 -18.45 27.72 8.18
CA LYS A 743 -17.97 26.74 9.17
C LYS A 743 -18.61 25.35 9.04
N ARG A 744 -19.36 25.11 7.96
CA ARG A 744 -20.06 23.84 7.74
C ARG A 744 -19.10 22.68 7.52
N ASP A 745 -19.27 21.69 8.41
CA ASP A 745 -18.59 20.41 8.52
C ASP A 745 -19.18 19.24 7.71
N ASP A 746 -18.58 18.72 6.62
CA ASP A 746 -19.09 17.47 6.02
C ASP A 746 -18.58 16.22 6.77
N VAL A 747 -19.44 15.74 7.68
CA VAL A 747 -19.16 14.59 8.55
C VAL A 747 -18.86 13.30 7.77
N LEU A 748 -19.48 13.09 6.62
CA LEU A 748 -19.34 11.85 5.83
C LEU A 748 -17.94 11.74 5.20
N VAL A 749 -17.31 12.88 4.94
CA VAL A 749 -16.02 13.00 4.25
C VAL A 749 -14.87 13.11 5.24
N ASN A 750 -15.03 13.94 6.26
CA ASN A 750 -13.90 14.39 7.08
C ASN A 750 -13.72 13.65 8.41
N SER A 751 -14.68 12.80 8.79
CA SER A 751 -14.62 12.03 10.03
C SER A 751 -15.02 10.57 9.81
N MET A 752 -14.34 9.63 10.46
CA MET A 752 -14.66 8.19 10.39
C MET A 752 -15.51 7.70 11.56
N THR A 753 -15.63 8.51 12.61
CA THR A 753 -16.37 8.18 13.83
C THR A 753 -17.14 9.39 14.32
N LEU A 754 -18.22 9.15 15.07
CA LEU A 754 -18.98 10.22 15.71
C LEU A 754 -18.11 11.08 16.63
N ALA A 755 -17.26 10.45 17.46
CA ALA A 755 -16.34 11.17 18.34
C ALA A 755 -15.39 12.11 17.56
N SER A 756 -14.86 11.63 16.43
CA SER A 756 -14.03 12.46 15.55
C SER A 756 -14.82 13.63 14.96
N ALA A 757 -16.09 13.41 14.59
CA ALA A 757 -16.97 14.45 14.07
C ALA A 757 -17.26 15.52 15.13
N CYS A 758 -17.57 15.13 16.36
CA CYS A 758 -17.85 16.03 17.47
C CYS A 758 -16.62 16.90 17.82
N ILE A 759 -15.43 16.30 17.95
CA ILE A 759 -14.19 17.04 18.20
C ILE A 759 -13.91 18.01 17.04
N ARG A 760 -14.08 17.57 15.79
CA ARG A 760 -13.87 18.46 14.64
C ARG A 760 -14.85 19.63 14.65
N HIS A 761 -16.13 19.36 14.90
CA HIS A 761 -17.16 20.38 15.01
C HIS A 761 -16.82 21.40 16.10
N PHE A 762 -16.38 20.95 17.27
CA PHE A 762 -15.89 21.80 18.35
C PHE A 762 -14.72 22.69 17.90
N CYS A 763 -13.69 22.09 17.30
CA CYS A 763 -12.50 22.80 16.83
C CYS A 763 -12.76 23.83 15.71
N ILE A 764 -13.88 23.72 14.99
CA ILE A 764 -14.26 24.66 13.92
C ILE A 764 -15.16 25.78 14.47
N ASN A 765 -16.16 25.41 15.29
CA ASN A 765 -17.25 26.32 15.65
C ASN A 765 -17.03 27.03 16.98
N TYR A 766 -16.25 26.44 17.89
CA TYR A 766 -16.16 26.88 19.29
C TYR A 766 -14.72 27.12 19.78
N MET A 767 -13.71 26.43 19.23
CA MET A 767 -12.32 26.59 19.64
C MET A 767 -11.78 27.99 19.31
N LYS A 768 -11.41 28.73 20.36
CA LYS A 768 -10.69 30.00 20.21
C LYS A 768 -9.19 29.74 20.04
N LYS A 769 -8.50 30.68 19.39
CA LYS A 769 -7.06 30.63 19.23
C LYS A 769 -6.39 30.63 20.62
N ASP A 770 -5.34 29.81 20.77
CA ASP A 770 -4.47 29.75 21.94
C ASP A 770 -5.20 29.45 23.28
N GLN A 771 -6.38 28.82 23.22
CA GLN A 771 -7.20 28.57 24.41
C GLN A 771 -6.87 27.25 25.12
N ILE A 772 -6.64 26.17 24.36
CA ILE A 772 -6.35 24.85 24.91
C ILE A 772 -4.88 24.56 24.66
N GLY A 773 -4.07 24.68 25.72
CA GLY A 773 -2.66 24.31 25.68
C GLY A 773 -2.49 22.80 25.45
N ILE A 774 -1.60 22.44 24.54
CA ILE A 774 -1.16 21.05 24.34
C ILE A 774 0.01 20.83 25.29
N ILE A 775 -0.24 20.06 26.36
CA ILE A 775 0.80 19.61 27.26
C ILE A 775 1.65 18.57 26.53
N PRO A 776 2.95 18.81 26.34
CA PRO A 776 3.87 17.82 25.79
C PRO A 776 3.93 16.57 26.69
N GLU A 777 4.38 15.44 26.15
CA GLU A 777 4.52 14.19 26.94
C GLU A 777 5.43 14.35 28.17
N ASN A 778 6.37 15.30 28.13
CA ASN A 778 7.28 15.63 29.24
C ASN A 778 6.88 16.92 29.98
N GLY A 779 5.62 17.37 29.86
CA GLY A 779 5.14 18.61 30.48
C GLY A 779 5.54 19.90 29.75
N TYR A 780 5.09 21.05 30.27
CA TYR A 780 5.40 22.38 29.70
C TYR A 780 6.87 22.78 29.85
N HIS A 781 7.61 22.13 30.75
CA HIS A 781 9.05 22.30 30.92
C HIS A 781 9.84 21.49 29.88
N LYS A 782 9.49 21.63 28.60
CA LYS A 782 10.17 21.04 27.41
C LYS A 782 11.67 21.29 27.38
N ASP A 783 12.12 22.30 28.11
CA ASP A 783 13.50 22.75 28.16
C ASP A 783 14.35 22.05 29.23
N THR A 784 13.78 21.21 30.09
CA THR A 784 14.51 20.56 31.17
C THR A 784 14.19 19.08 31.19
N ASN A 785 15.04 18.31 30.53
CA ASN A 785 14.98 16.86 30.50
C ASN A 785 15.82 16.32 31.68
N GLN A 786 15.41 16.65 32.90
CA GLN A 786 16.18 16.27 34.08
C GLN A 786 15.89 14.81 34.43
N SER A 787 16.95 14.04 34.56
CA SER A 787 16.86 12.63 34.93
C SER A 787 16.57 12.48 36.43
N ALA A 788 15.57 11.66 36.77
CA ALA A 788 15.25 11.36 38.17
C ALA A 788 16.45 10.71 38.89
N ILE A 789 17.18 9.81 38.21
CA ILE A 789 18.39 9.19 38.76
C ILE A 789 19.51 10.22 38.95
N ALA A 790 19.64 11.20 38.06
CA ALA A 790 20.61 12.28 38.21
C ALA A 790 20.30 13.16 39.43
N LEU A 791 19.04 13.53 39.65
CA LEU A 791 18.63 14.29 40.82
C LEU A 791 18.88 13.51 42.12
N LYS A 792 18.49 12.24 42.17
CA LYS A 792 18.76 11.39 43.33
C LYS A 792 20.27 11.28 43.61
N TYR A 793 21.08 11.14 42.57
CA TYR A 793 22.53 11.11 42.69
C TYR A 793 23.12 12.42 43.21
N LEU A 794 22.66 13.58 42.72
CA LEU A 794 23.13 14.89 43.20
C LEU A 794 22.74 15.13 44.66
N HIS A 795 21.52 14.75 45.07
CA HIS A 795 21.10 14.78 46.48
C HIS A 795 21.97 13.88 47.35
N TRP A 796 22.27 12.66 46.88
CA TRP A 796 23.16 11.73 47.56
C TRP A 796 24.59 12.29 47.69
N LEU A 797 25.13 12.86 46.62
CA LEU A 797 26.47 13.44 46.62
C LEU A 797 26.55 14.64 47.57
N SER A 798 25.52 15.49 47.60
CA SER A 798 25.40 16.60 48.54
C SER A 798 25.34 16.09 49.99
N HIS A 799 24.57 15.02 50.26
CA HIS A 799 24.51 14.38 51.58
C HIS A 799 25.85 13.77 52.00
N LYS A 800 26.53 13.03 51.11
CA LYS A 800 27.78 12.32 51.40
C LYS A 800 28.98 13.26 51.59
N THR A 801 29.04 14.35 50.83
CA THR A 801 30.18 15.29 50.83
C THR A 801 29.93 16.54 51.67
N GLU A 802 28.71 16.73 52.17
CA GLU A 802 28.23 17.95 52.83
C GLU A 802 28.40 19.23 51.99
N LEU A 803 28.61 19.08 50.67
CA LEU A 803 28.73 20.19 49.74
C LEU A 803 27.35 20.67 49.27
N GLN A 804 27.19 21.99 49.18
CA GLN A 804 26.02 22.61 48.56
C GLN A 804 26.14 22.54 47.04
N ILE A 805 25.29 21.72 46.42
CA ILE A 805 25.25 21.53 44.97
C ILE A 805 24.02 22.26 44.44
N GLN A 806 24.22 23.25 43.56
CA GLN A 806 23.13 23.90 42.85
C GLN A 806 22.67 23.00 41.70
N HIS A 807 21.38 22.66 41.65
CA HIS A 807 20.75 21.85 40.61
C HIS A 807 19.34 22.38 40.30
N GLN A 808 18.59 21.70 39.44
CA GLN A 808 17.28 22.19 38.96
C GLN A 808 16.26 22.50 40.07
N GLN A 809 16.24 21.74 41.17
CA GLN A 809 15.28 21.92 42.27
C GLN A 809 15.79 22.88 43.36
N SER A 810 17.01 23.42 43.22
CA SER A 810 17.50 24.47 44.11
C SER A 810 16.66 25.75 43.95
N PRO A 811 16.51 26.59 44.99
CA PRO A 811 15.74 27.84 44.91
C PRO A 811 16.21 28.79 43.79
N GLU A 812 17.51 28.80 43.46
CA GLU A 812 18.04 29.59 42.35
C GLU A 812 17.90 28.92 40.97
N GLY A 813 17.38 27.68 40.93
CA GLY A 813 17.29 26.83 39.75
C GLY A 813 18.65 26.34 39.23
N GLU A 814 18.62 25.70 38.06
CA GLU A 814 19.79 25.16 37.38
C GLU A 814 20.78 26.27 36.96
N LYS A 815 22.08 26.08 37.24
CA LYS A 815 23.12 27.06 36.91
C LYS A 815 23.25 27.19 35.39
N ARG A 816 23.25 28.44 34.91
CA ARG A 816 23.47 28.78 33.49
C ARG A 816 24.78 29.52 33.29
N VAL A 817 25.58 29.06 32.34
CA VAL A 817 26.91 29.61 32.02
C VAL A 817 26.93 30.00 30.55
N ARG A 818 27.25 31.27 30.28
CA ARG A 818 27.48 31.74 28.90
C ARG A 818 28.93 31.46 28.53
N VAL A 819 29.15 30.71 27.47
CA VAL A 819 30.49 30.29 27.03
C VAL A 819 30.99 31.08 25.82
N SER A 820 32.25 30.85 25.44
CA SER A 820 33.02 31.63 24.46
C SER A 820 32.36 31.74 23.08
N ASP A 821 31.57 30.76 22.66
CA ASP A 821 30.85 30.76 21.37
C ASP A 821 29.49 31.51 21.41
N GLY A 822 29.17 32.13 22.56
CA GLY A 822 27.91 32.85 22.80
C GLY A 822 26.73 31.96 23.21
N SER A 823 26.91 30.63 23.27
CA SER A 823 25.88 29.70 23.73
C SER A 823 25.71 29.74 25.26
N LEU A 824 24.52 29.34 25.72
CA LEU A 824 24.19 29.25 27.13
C LEU A 824 24.10 27.76 27.52
N LEU A 825 25.07 27.29 28.30
CA LEU A 825 25.08 25.93 28.84
C LEU A 825 24.35 25.92 30.18
N ARG A 826 23.58 24.86 30.44
CA ARG A 826 22.92 24.59 31.72
C ARG A 826 23.56 23.36 32.35
N LEU A 827 23.87 23.38 33.64
CA LEU A 827 24.66 22.35 34.32
C LEU A 827 23.77 21.48 35.21
N ASP A 828 23.92 20.15 35.16
CA ASP A 828 23.12 19.25 36.00
C ASP A 828 23.36 19.52 37.49
N GLY A 829 24.62 19.69 37.88
CA GLY A 829 25.04 20.15 39.20
C GLY A 829 26.18 21.17 39.13
N TYR A 830 26.15 22.19 39.99
CA TYR A 830 27.19 23.21 40.08
C TYR A 830 27.64 23.43 41.52
N ILE A 831 28.95 23.44 41.72
CA ILE A 831 29.59 23.69 43.01
C ILE A 831 30.49 24.91 42.85
N LYS A 832 30.21 25.94 43.64
CA LYS A 832 31.01 27.17 43.64
C LYS A 832 32.26 26.99 44.50
N SER A 833 33.43 27.38 43.98
CA SER A 833 34.67 27.32 44.76
C SER A 833 34.69 28.39 45.84
N THR A 834 35.05 28.01 47.08
CA THR A 834 35.17 28.92 48.23
C THR A 834 36.60 29.41 48.49
N HIS A 835 37.61 28.76 47.89
CA HIS A 835 39.04 28.99 48.19
C HIS A 835 39.88 29.41 46.97
N GLY A 836 39.28 30.14 46.00
CA GLY A 836 40.01 30.68 44.85
C GLY A 836 40.43 29.64 43.80
N GLY A 837 39.81 28.45 43.82
CA GLY A 837 39.98 27.42 42.81
C GLY A 837 38.98 27.54 41.66
N TRP A 838 39.01 26.56 40.75
CA TRP A 838 38.04 26.47 39.66
C TRP A 838 36.68 26.06 40.23
N ASP A 839 35.60 26.68 39.73
CA ASP A 839 34.25 26.18 39.99
C ASP A 839 34.08 24.79 39.38
N GLN A 840 33.19 23.96 39.92
CA GLN A 840 32.98 22.60 39.44
C GLN A 840 31.57 22.42 38.85
N ALA A 841 31.51 21.71 37.71
CA ALA A 841 30.27 21.28 37.08
C ALA A 841 30.19 19.75 37.13
N ILE A 842 29.13 19.21 37.72
CA ILE A 842 28.82 17.78 37.67
C ILE A 842 27.88 17.56 36.49
N GLU A 843 28.27 16.68 35.58
CA GLU A 843 27.50 16.29 34.39
C GLU A 843 27.12 14.81 34.53
N PHE A 844 25.82 14.53 34.63
CA PHE A 844 25.32 13.17 34.76
C PHE A 844 24.98 12.60 33.38
N LEU A 845 25.69 11.55 32.99
CA LEU A 845 25.64 11.00 31.65
C LEU A 845 24.83 9.70 31.63
N GLY A 846 23.54 9.81 31.30
CA GLY A 846 22.69 8.65 31.02
C GLY A 846 23.28 7.77 29.90
N CYS A 847 23.55 6.50 30.18
CA CYS A 847 24.25 5.60 29.25
C CYS A 847 23.47 5.40 27.95
N ALA A 848 22.14 5.28 28.08
CA ALA A 848 21.20 5.09 26.96
C ALA A 848 21.13 6.33 26.03
N TRP A 849 21.35 7.53 26.58
CA TRP A 849 21.17 8.81 25.91
C TRP A 849 22.47 9.38 25.36
N HIS A 850 23.56 9.26 26.12
CA HIS A 850 24.87 9.81 25.79
C HIS A 850 25.80 8.82 25.08
N GLY A 851 25.38 7.54 24.94
CA GLY A 851 26.08 6.57 24.11
C GLY A 851 27.29 5.93 24.79
N HIS A 852 27.14 5.50 26.05
CA HIS A 852 28.23 4.85 26.79
C HIS A 852 28.63 3.51 26.17
N GLU A 853 29.90 3.13 26.31
CA GLU A 853 30.45 1.88 25.77
C GLU A 853 29.85 0.61 26.39
N CYS A 854 29.19 0.73 27.56
CA CYS A 854 28.46 -0.38 28.17
C CYS A 854 27.19 -0.79 27.41
N LEU A 855 26.63 0.11 26.57
CA LEU A 855 25.39 -0.14 25.81
C LEU A 855 25.55 -0.02 24.30
N TYR A 856 26.48 0.82 23.82
CA TYR A 856 26.58 1.14 22.40
C TYR A 856 28.01 1.07 21.88
N ARG A 857 28.11 0.64 20.62
CA ARG A 857 29.30 0.88 19.78
C ARG A 857 29.23 2.29 19.18
N PRO A 858 30.37 2.92 18.80
CA PRO A 858 30.41 4.30 18.34
C PRO A 858 29.44 4.66 17.20
N HIS A 859 29.11 3.71 16.32
CA HIS A 859 28.28 3.92 15.12
C HIS A 859 26.78 3.66 15.36
N GLU A 860 26.41 3.10 16.50
CA GLU A 860 25.02 2.77 16.82
C GLU A 860 24.24 4.02 17.23
N VAL A 861 22.94 4.04 16.91
CA VAL A 861 22.05 5.17 17.17
C VAL A 861 21.46 5.04 18.57
N CYS A 862 21.75 6.01 19.43
CA CYS A 862 21.21 6.14 20.79
C CYS A 862 19.74 6.59 20.76
N LEU A 863 19.08 6.60 21.93
CA LEU A 863 17.66 6.99 22.07
C LEU A 863 17.34 8.40 21.56
N ASN A 864 18.32 9.31 21.57
CA ASN A 864 18.19 10.66 21.03
C ASN A 864 18.24 10.74 19.48
N GLY A 865 18.36 9.61 18.78
CA GLY A 865 18.44 9.56 17.32
C GLY A 865 19.80 10.02 16.76
N LYS A 866 20.83 10.16 17.61
CA LYS A 866 22.21 10.45 17.24
C LYS A 866 23.09 9.22 17.47
N THR A 867 24.23 9.15 16.80
CA THR A 867 25.18 8.06 17.04
C THR A 867 25.91 8.25 18.36
N ALA A 868 26.34 7.17 18.99
CA ALA A 868 27.14 7.23 20.22
C ALA A 868 28.40 8.10 20.04
N LEU A 869 29.08 7.99 18.89
CA LEU A 869 30.22 8.84 18.54
C LEU A 869 29.87 10.33 18.48
N TYR A 870 28.72 10.70 17.90
CA TYR A 870 28.28 12.10 17.85
C TYR A 870 28.03 12.66 19.26
N ASN A 871 27.46 11.86 20.15
CA ASN A 871 27.20 12.26 21.52
C ASN A 871 28.52 12.45 22.30
N LYS A 872 29.50 11.57 22.09
CA LYS A 872 30.85 11.72 22.65
C LYS A 872 31.54 13.00 22.18
N ASP A 873 31.53 13.27 20.87
CA ASP A 873 32.11 14.51 20.32
C ASP A 873 31.46 15.77 20.93
N LYS A 874 30.14 15.72 21.14
CA LYS A 874 29.39 16.81 21.75
C LYS A 874 29.72 17.00 23.22
N LEU A 875 29.94 15.91 23.95
CA LEU A 875 30.38 15.95 25.34
C LEU A 875 31.79 16.54 25.45
N ASP A 876 32.72 16.12 24.59
CA ASP A 876 34.09 16.65 24.59
C ASP A 876 34.12 18.14 24.25
N GLU A 877 33.31 18.58 23.27
CA GLU A 877 33.13 19.99 22.94
C GLU A 877 32.56 20.77 24.14
N ARG A 878 31.59 20.19 24.85
CA ARG A 878 30.98 20.80 26.04
C ARG A 878 31.98 20.94 27.18
N ILE A 879 32.76 19.90 27.49
CA ILE A 879 33.80 19.93 28.52
C ILE A 879 34.85 21.00 28.19
N ARG A 880 35.26 21.10 26.91
CA ARG A 880 36.20 22.14 26.46
C ARG A 880 35.65 23.55 26.71
N LEU A 881 34.38 23.80 26.35
CA LEU A 881 33.73 25.11 26.53
C LEU A 881 33.59 25.49 28.01
N LEU A 882 33.28 24.53 28.88
CA LEU A 882 33.23 24.77 30.33
C LEU A 882 34.62 25.07 30.90
N LYS A 883 35.64 24.37 30.43
CA LYS A 883 37.04 24.64 30.81
C LYS A 883 37.50 26.03 30.37
N GLU A 884 37.14 26.47 29.16
CA GLU A 884 37.40 27.85 28.70
C GLU A 884 36.70 28.90 29.55
N ALA A 885 35.54 28.56 30.13
CA ALA A 885 34.80 29.41 31.06
C ALA A 885 35.32 29.36 32.52
N GLY A 886 36.44 28.67 32.78
CA GLY A 886 37.03 28.56 34.13
C GLY A 886 36.33 27.55 35.05
N ILE A 887 35.59 26.59 34.47
CA ILE A 887 34.84 25.58 35.22
C ILE A 887 35.42 24.18 34.94
N TRP A 888 35.68 23.44 36.01
CA TRP A 888 36.15 22.05 35.95
C TRP A 888 34.97 21.08 35.88
N THR A 889 34.92 20.22 34.86
CA THR A 889 33.81 19.28 34.67
C THR A 889 34.11 17.90 35.26
N ILE A 890 33.17 17.37 36.03
CA ILE A 890 33.13 16.00 36.57
C ILE A 890 32.02 15.26 35.84
N ALA A 891 32.39 14.38 34.91
CA ALA A 891 31.46 13.53 34.19
C ALA A 891 31.22 12.24 34.97
N VAL A 892 29.95 11.90 35.23
CA VAL A 892 29.55 10.68 35.96
C VAL A 892 28.62 9.86 35.08
N TRP A 893 28.93 8.58 34.85
CA TRP A 893 28.09 7.72 34.01
C TRP A 893 27.01 6.99 34.81
N GLU A 894 25.83 6.86 34.22
CA GLU A 894 24.69 6.17 34.84
C GLU A 894 25.03 4.74 35.28
N CYS A 895 25.78 3.97 34.47
CA CYS A 895 26.16 2.61 34.85
C CYS A 895 27.11 2.53 36.04
N GLU A 896 27.94 3.56 36.26
CA GLU A 896 28.81 3.64 37.43
C GLU A 896 27.96 3.86 38.69
N VAL A 897 26.97 4.74 38.60
CA VAL A 897 26.01 5.01 39.68
C VAL A 897 25.14 3.80 39.98
N MET A 898 24.69 3.07 38.95
CA MET A 898 23.94 1.83 39.15
C MET A 898 24.78 0.77 39.86
N LYS A 899 26.07 0.67 39.53
CA LYS A 899 26.99 -0.24 40.22
C LYS A 899 27.24 0.19 41.68
N ASP A 900 27.40 1.50 41.92
CA ASP A 900 27.54 2.03 43.28
C ASP A 900 26.28 1.76 44.13
N LEU A 901 25.08 1.80 43.54
CA LEU A 901 23.82 1.44 44.21
C LEU A 901 23.76 -0.04 44.60
N GLU A 902 24.32 -0.93 43.80
CA GLU A 902 24.42 -2.35 44.09
C GLU A 902 25.46 -2.64 45.20
N GLU A 903 26.58 -1.92 45.18
CA GLU A 903 27.71 -2.12 46.09
C GLU A 903 27.56 -1.38 47.43
N CYS A 904 26.76 -0.31 47.50
CA CYS A 904 26.57 0.54 48.67
C CYS A 904 25.12 0.54 49.18
N PRO A 905 24.80 -0.28 50.20
CA PRO A 905 23.45 -0.35 50.78
C PRO A 905 22.94 0.99 51.33
N GLU A 906 23.83 1.84 51.83
CA GLU A 906 23.49 3.18 52.33
C GLU A 906 22.93 4.09 51.23
N MET A 907 23.59 4.09 50.06
CA MET A 907 23.16 4.86 48.90
C MET A 907 21.80 4.37 48.37
N SER A 908 21.61 3.06 48.32
CA SER A 908 20.35 2.43 47.90
C SER A 908 19.18 2.84 48.79
N LEU A 909 19.35 2.76 50.12
CA LEU A 909 18.33 3.19 51.07
C LEU A 909 18.00 4.68 50.92
N PHE A 910 19.00 5.54 50.72
CA PHE A 910 18.79 6.97 50.50
C PHE A 910 17.96 7.23 49.24
N PHE A 911 18.26 6.54 48.14
CA PHE A 911 17.53 6.67 46.87
C PHE A 911 16.04 6.29 47.01
N ASP A 912 15.72 5.29 47.83
CA ASP A 912 14.34 4.85 48.07
C ASP A 912 13.54 5.81 48.96
N THR A 913 14.20 6.52 49.87
CA THR A 913 13.54 7.53 50.74
C THR A 913 13.18 8.82 50.03
N LEU A 914 13.82 9.12 48.89
CA LEU A 914 13.50 10.30 48.10
C LEU A 914 12.17 10.12 47.36
N PRO A 915 11.22 11.09 47.46
CA PRO A 915 9.97 11.06 46.70
C PRO A 915 10.26 11.02 45.20
N ASP A 916 9.25 10.70 44.38
CA ASP A 916 9.41 10.62 42.92
C ASP A 916 9.78 12.01 42.34
N VAL A 917 11.08 12.29 42.28
CA VAL A 917 11.67 13.62 42.04
C VAL A 917 11.73 14.00 40.55
N GLY A 918 10.95 13.31 39.71
CA GLY A 918 10.90 13.53 38.26
C GLY A 918 9.80 14.51 37.81
N PRO A 919 9.79 14.89 36.51
CA PRO A 919 8.68 15.64 35.93
C PRO A 919 7.38 14.82 36.00
N LEU A 920 6.26 15.47 36.33
CA LEU A 920 4.93 14.84 36.27
C LEU A 920 4.64 14.36 34.85
N TYR A 921 4.24 13.09 34.69
CA TYR A 921 3.77 12.54 33.42
C TYR A 921 2.23 12.51 33.40
N PRO A 922 1.56 13.44 32.69
CA PRO A 922 0.10 13.52 32.70
C PRO A 922 -0.61 12.25 32.21
N ARG A 923 0.10 11.40 31.44
CA ARG A 923 -0.41 10.11 30.96
C ARG A 923 -0.63 9.09 32.09
N ASP A 924 0.11 9.20 33.19
CA ASP A 924 -0.05 8.29 34.34
C ASP A 924 -1.39 8.51 35.04
N ALA A 925 -1.95 9.72 34.97
CA ALA A 925 -3.32 9.99 35.42
C ALA A 925 -4.40 9.23 34.61
N PHE A 926 -4.09 8.74 33.40
CA PHE A 926 -5.01 7.90 32.60
C PHE A 926 -4.87 6.40 32.91
N HIS A 927 -3.84 5.99 33.65
CA HIS A 927 -3.62 4.61 34.09
C HIS A 927 -4.29 4.38 35.46
N GLY A 928 -5.63 4.20 35.46
CA GLY A 928 -6.35 3.91 36.71
C GLY A 928 -7.87 3.72 36.62
N GLY A 929 -8.46 3.81 35.42
CA GLY A 929 -9.92 3.91 35.26
C GLY A 929 -10.62 2.82 34.45
N ARG A 930 -9.98 1.69 34.13
CA ARG A 930 -10.67 0.61 33.41
C ARG A 930 -11.46 -0.25 34.40
N THR A 931 -12.76 -0.04 34.44
CA THR A 931 -13.73 -0.97 35.02
C THR A 931 -13.81 -2.20 34.12
N GLY A 932 -13.21 -3.31 34.54
CA GLY A 932 -13.47 -4.62 33.96
C GLY A 932 -14.58 -5.33 34.75
N PRO A 933 -15.44 -6.13 34.11
CA PRO A 933 -16.32 -7.03 34.86
C PRO A 933 -15.44 -8.00 35.68
N LEU A 934 -15.64 -8.03 37.00
CA LEU A 934 -14.93 -8.95 37.91
C LEU A 934 -15.28 -10.42 37.61
N ALA A 935 -16.49 -10.68 37.13
CA ALA A 935 -16.94 -11.98 36.66
C ALA A 935 -17.84 -11.82 35.42
N LEU A 936 -17.57 -12.61 34.37
CA LEU A 936 -18.38 -12.62 33.13
C LEU A 936 -19.57 -13.59 33.20
N LYS A 937 -19.55 -14.49 34.17
CA LYS A 937 -20.56 -15.53 34.42
C LYS A 937 -20.60 -15.81 35.92
N CYS A 938 -21.79 -15.91 36.49
CA CYS A 938 -22.02 -16.40 37.84
C CYS A 938 -22.88 -17.66 37.70
N ASP A 939 -22.33 -18.82 38.04
CA ASP A 939 -23.03 -20.10 37.96
C ASP A 939 -23.79 -20.34 39.26
N LEU A 940 -25.11 -20.46 39.14
CA LEU A 940 -26.07 -20.55 40.24
C LEU A 940 -26.63 -21.96 40.34
N GLU A 941 -25.77 -22.97 40.25
CA GLU A 941 -26.21 -24.36 40.32
C GLU A 941 -26.74 -24.68 41.73
N GLY A 942 -28.02 -25.06 41.82
CA GLY A 942 -28.63 -25.65 43.02
C GLY A 942 -29.22 -24.66 44.03
N THR A 943 -29.48 -23.40 43.67
CA THR A 943 -30.16 -22.44 44.54
C THR A 943 -31.33 -21.76 43.83
N ASP A 944 -32.53 -21.90 44.41
CA ASP A 944 -33.78 -21.36 43.84
C ASP A 944 -34.02 -19.88 44.17
N GLU A 945 -33.27 -19.32 45.13
CA GLU A 945 -33.31 -17.90 45.49
C GLU A 945 -31.90 -17.33 45.62
N PHE A 946 -31.59 -16.30 44.81
CA PHE A 946 -30.33 -15.57 44.84
C PHE A 946 -30.56 -14.10 44.50
N GLU A 947 -29.73 -13.22 45.05
CA GLU A 947 -29.71 -11.79 44.73
C GLU A 947 -28.37 -11.43 44.09
N ILE A 948 -28.39 -10.95 42.85
CA ILE A 948 -27.20 -10.50 42.12
C ILE A 948 -27.14 -8.97 42.21
N SER A 949 -26.15 -8.45 42.91
CA SER A 949 -25.86 -7.01 42.95
C SER A 949 -24.83 -6.62 41.90
N CYS A 950 -25.19 -5.71 41.00
CA CYS A 950 -24.27 -5.13 40.02
C CYS A 950 -23.80 -3.76 40.53
N PHE A 951 -22.51 -3.62 40.79
CA PHE A 951 -21.90 -2.34 41.17
C PHE A 951 -21.32 -1.68 39.92
N ASP A 952 -22.01 -0.66 39.41
CA ASP A 952 -21.46 0.20 38.36
C ASP A 952 -20.56 1.25 39.02
N VAL A 953 -19.25 1.04 38.95
CA VAL A 953 -18.29 2.06 39.32
C VAL A 953 -18.25 3.04 38.16
N VAL A 954 -18.96 4.17 38.29
CA VAL A 954 -18.85 5.26 37.32
C VAL A 954 -17.38 5.61 37.20
N SER A 955 -16.79 5.35 36.02
CA SER A 955 -15.39 5.64 35.80
C SER A 955 -15.10 7.09 36.19
N LEU A 956 -14.03 7.32 36.95
CA LEU A 956 -13.67 8.64 37.46
C LEU A 956 -13.52 9.66 36.31
N TYR A 957 -13.12 9.20 35.12
CA TYR A 957 -12.85 10.03 33.96
C TYR A 957 -14.09 10.77 33.39
N PRO A 958 -15.20 10.10 33.00
CA PRO A 958 -16.45 10.78 32.65
C PRO A 958 -17.01 11.68 33.74
N ALA A 959 -16.94 11.25 35.01
CA ALA A 959 -17.40 12.06 36.13
C ALA A 959 -16.60 13.36 36.27
N VAL A 960 -15.26 13.27 36.23
CA VAL A 960 -14.38 14.44 36.26
C VAL A 960 -14.60 15.32 35.02
N ASN A 961 -14.75 14.77 33.82
CA ASN A 961 -15.04 15.57 32.62
C ASN A 961 -16.39 16.32 32.71
N PHE A 962 -17.35 15.80 33.47
CA PHE A 962 -18.66 16.44 33.65
C PHE A 962 -18.67 17.46 34.79
N TYR A 963 -18.03 17.15 35.92
CA TYR A 963 -18.11 17.96 37.15
C TYR A 963 -16.92 18.91 37.34
N ALA A 964 -15.74 18.59 36.81
CA ALA A 964 -14.53 19.38 37.06
C ALA A 964 -14.31 20.45 35.99
N PHE A 965 -13.84 21.61 36.43
CA PHE A 965 -13.32 22.63 35.54
C PHE A 965 -11.93 22.21 35.06
N TYR A 966 -11.72 22.17 33.75
CA TYR A 966 -10.37 22.01 33.22
C TYR A 966 -9.53 23.25 33.55
N PRO A 967 -8.26 23.08 33.96
CA PRO A 967 -7.38 24.21 34.16
C PRO A 967 -7.25 24.98 32.85
N ILE A 968 -7.59 26.26 32.89
CA ILE A 968 -7.38 27.20 31.80
C ILE A 968 -5.99 27.81 32.03
N GLY A 969 -5.10 27.69 31.06
CA GLY A 969 -3.77 28.32 31.15
C GLY A 969 -3.90 29.83 31.32
N ILE A 970 -3.09 30.41 32.22
CA ILE A 970 -3.00 31.86 32.46
C ILE A 970 -2.05 32.48 31.43
#